data_AF-A0A1H1M471-F1
#
_entry.id   AF-A0A1H1M471-F1
#
_cell.length_a   1.000
_cell.length_b   1.000
_cell.length_c   1.000
_cell.angle_alpha   90.00
_cell.angle_beta   90.00
_cell.angle_gamma   90.00
#
_symmetry.space_group_name_H-M   'P 1'
#
loop_
_entity.id
_entity.type
_entity.pdbx_description
1 polymer ?
#
loop_
_entity_poly.entity_id
_entity_poly.type
_entity_poly.pdbx_seq_one_letter_code
_entity_poly.pdbx_strand_id
1 'polypeptide(L)'
;MTDADALARDGATSESIAGVRILVDVRDDRTGSADAPRRVAAMLRAEIVRALAPAGGSVAPGYPGRLLVGPRTLPHARPGDVVWGGGLGDALERRLVAVDGVDHRGAAGPMADRAIREAGGDASLGVVGDPLLLLGDLFPERVGDRGAAAGIGVVADVDDAEIEAVEGARRIVLEEDPWRSAEALAGCASIVTSSADVLAIADGLGVPVRLVRDAGTLRAHLDDHAFATGRGRTALAASVAEAMQDEPLAPAAFDAEALRAAFPAELWRTPRVSVVVPTANVATWVDECLDSLMTQELDDLEVIVVDDRSSDDTVALARAAARRDRRIRVVAGAVAGGGSARNLGVDLARGEYLAFADGDDLVPEGAYRALTEAGDRSGSDLVLGRFLKFSASKTWDPTRSWSVFKEDREAVDLVGEPSIIRGRACWNKLYRASWFRDEGIRFPDVPRSNDIVPVVTAYVRARTIDIVRDRVYLYRDRPGGTSMTAKAGQLRGLRSYLTQECLCLDLVRGTGDARLLDEYTRMIVQSDGWVLVTRVLEALTESSPEDEAAIADRMRALLGGLSPDALATLPMERAIVFSLIASGDLRGAKAAHAEHNLLDAARAIGGLERLVAASDALDAADADPALHSVLALASARVALAEVQSRARDAASAAAAVASIASRAPENGPRRDPRMGVVVEASLAGRHGVLERLSAVGGGGVVARTARRLGGGVQVEGEAPVALAGARLTVLAEPDAGGPVHALGQIEISDVEGEGSWSFAIGPGALADGVWRLQIAAGDDAAGPEAAFLSRLRWSAQPFSETSSRADRVAVHGRVGERYEVKLHAFPAAPRRAARAVARRLDPRLQRVVARAITGARSAAGRIQPSSASEANRAGD
;
A
#
# COMPACT_ATOMS: atom_id res chain seq x y z
N MET A 1 11.64 -40.53 -4.34
CA MET A 1 10.41 -41.18 -4.83
C MET A 1 9.52 -40.06 -5.28
N THR A 2 9.16 -39.97 -6.56
CA THR A 2 8.23 -38.91 -6.99
C THR A 2 6.85 -39.23 -6.41
N ASP A 3 6.01 -38.21 -6.18
CA ASP A 3 4.63 -38.44 -5.70
C ASP A 3 3.82 -39.34 -6.64
N ALA A 4 4.17 -39.34 -7.94
CA ALA A 4 3.59 -40.24 -8.93
C ALA A 4 3.96 -41.71 -8.66
N ASP A 5 5.18 -41.99 -8.21
CA ASP A 5 5.63 -43.35 -7.85
C ASP A 5 4.99 -43.87 -6.55
N ALA A 6 4.52 -42.98 -5.67
CA ALA A 6 3.80 -43.35 -4.45
C ALA A 6 2.31 -43.61 -4.73
N LEU A 7 1.65 -42.76 -5.51
CA LEU A 7 0.24 -42.90 -5.88
C LEU A 7 -0.01 -44.05 -6.88
N ALA A 8 0.93 -44.31 -7.80
CA ALA A 8 0.85 -45.47 -8.69
C ALA A 8 1.04 -46.80 -7.95
N ARG A 9 1.71 -46.79 -6.78
CA ARG A 9 1.81 -47.96 -5.89
C ARG A 9 0.52 -48.23 -5.13
N ASP A 10 -0.29 -47.21 -4.88
CA ASP A 10 -1.62 -47.32 -4.25
C ASP A 10 -2.73 -47.52 -5.31
N GLY A 11 -2.37 -47.77 -6.57
CA GLY A 11 -3.28 -48.05 -7.68
C GLY A 11 -4.29 -46.94 -8.00
N ALA A 12 -4.01 -45.69 -7.64
CA ALA A 12 -4.89 -44.57 -7.93
C ALA A 12 -4.95 -44.17 -9.41
N THR A 13 -6.13 -43.75 -9.87
CA THR A 13 -6.27 -43.15 -11.20
C THR A 13 -5.97 -41.66 -11.09
N SER A 14 -4.78 -41.26 -11.57
CA SER A 14 -4.36 -39.87 -11.60
C SER A 14 -4.11 -39.40 -13.02
N GLU A 15 -4.61 -38.23 -13.36
CA GLU A 15 -4.38 -37.60 -14.66
C GLU A 15 -4.14 -36.10 -14.51
N SER A 16 -3.61 -35.48 -15.55
CA SER A 16 -3.44 -34.02 -15.60
C SER A 16 -4.44 -33.43 -16.59
N ILE A 17 -5.33 -32.58 -16.12
CA ILE A 17 -6.30 -31.85 -16.95
C ILE A 17 -5.97 -30.37 -16.86
N ALA A 18 -5.54 -29.80 -18.00
CA ALA A 18 -5.11 -28.41 -18.10
C ALA A 18 -4.06 -28.03 -17.03
N GLY A 19 -3.12 -28.94 -16.76
CA GLY A 19 -2.02 -28.79 -15.81
C GLY A 19 -2.36 -29.10 -14.35
N VAL A 20 -3.64 -29.19 -13.98
CA VAL A 20 -4.07 -29.64 -12.64
C VAL A 20 -4.04 -31.16 -12.60
N ARG A 21 -3.25 -31.72 -11.67
CA ARG A 21 -3.27 -33.14 -11.31
C ARG A 21 -4.57 -33.46 -10.58
N ILE A 22 -5.35 -34.34 -11.15
CA ILE A 22 -6.61 -34.80 -10.60
C ILE A 22 -6.45 -36.23 -10.09
N LEU A 23 -6.92 -36.45 -8.87
CA LEU A 23 -7.04 -37.76 -8.26
C LEU A 23 -8.53 -38.07 -8.14
N VAL A 24 -9.02 -39.00 -8.96
CA VAL A 24 -10.44 -39.36 -9.01
C VAL A 24 -10.79 -40.59 -8.16
N ASP A 25 -9.83 -41.47 -7.90
CA ASP A 25 -10.00 -42.63 -6.99
C ASP A 25 -8.67 -43.35 -6.67
N VAL A 26 -8.63 -44.16 -5.61
CA VAL A 26 -7.48 -44.99 -5.17
C VAL A 26 -7.87 -46.46 -5.05
N ARG A 27 -7.15 -47.38 -5.73
CA ARG A 27 -7.44 -48.83 -5.68
C ARG A 27 -7.07 -49.41 -4.32
N ASP A 28 -7.87 -50.35 -3.83
CA ASP A 28 -7.44 -51.27 -2.79
C ASP A 28 -6.92 -52.54 -3.50
N ASP A 29 -5.62 -52.83 -3.39
CA ASP A 29 -4.93 -53.94 -4.09
C ASP A 29 -5.44 -55.35 -3.72
N ARG A 30 -6.55 -55.46 -2.98
CA ARG A 30 -7.04 -56.70 -2.36
C ARG A 30 -8.12 -57.44 -3.16
N THR A 31 -8.71 -56.87 -4.21
CA THR A 31 -9.87 -57.50 -4.88
C THR A 31 -9.86 -57.36 -6.41
N GLY A 32 -9.63 -58.47 -7.13
CA GLY A 32 -9.83 -58.53 -8.59
C GLY A 32 -11.31 -58.48 -9.00
N SER A 33 -11.60 -58.22 -10.28
CA SER A 33 -12.92 -58.21 -10.97
C SER A 33 -14.03 -57.30 -10.42
N ALA A 34 -14.13 -57.08 -9.11
CA ALA A 34 -15.17 -56.27 -8.43
C ALA A 34 -14.99 -54.74 -8.57
N ASP A 35 -13.91 -54.29 -9.22
CA ASP A 35 -13.50 -52.87 -9.28
C ASP A 35 -14.02 -52.11 -10.52
N ALA A 36 -14.74 -52.77 -11.44
CA ALA A 36 -15.22 -52.12 -12.66
C ALA A 36 -16.19 -50.95 -12.41
N PRO A 37 -17.19 -51.03 -11.50
CA PRO A 37 -18.01 -49.90 -11.09
C PRO A 37 -17.21 -48.67 -10.65
N ARG A 38 -16.25 -48.89 -9.75
CA ARG A 38 -15.40 -47.85 -9.19
C ARG A 38 -14.56 -47.17 -10.26
N ARG A 39 -13.92 -47.97 -11.13
CA ARG A 39 -13.12 -47.45 -12.25
C ARG A 39 -13.95 -46.58 -13.19
N VAL A 40 -15.14 -47.03 -13.60
CA VAL A 40 -16.01 -46.26 -14.50
C VAL A 40 -16.47 -44.96 -13.84
N ALA A 41 -16.87 -45.00 -12.57
CA ALA A 41 -17.22 -43.80 -11.81
C ALA A 41 -16.06 -42.80 -11.72
N ALA A 42 -14.85 -43.27 -11.42
CA ALA A 42 -13.65 -42.43 -11.36
C ALA A 42 -13.38 -41.72 -12.70
N MET A 43 -13.47 -42.46 -13.81
CA MET A 43 -13.27 -41.90 -15.16
C MET A 43 -14.37 -40.90 -15.54
N LEU A 44 -15.64 -41.18 -15.21
CA LEU A 44 -16.75 -40.24 -15.44
C LEU A 44 -16.60 -38.95 -14.63
N ARG A 45 -16.10 -39.01 -13.39
CA ARG A 45 -15.74 -37.79 -12.61
C ARG A 45 -14.68 -36.98 -13.32
N ALA A 46 -13.67 -37.62 -13.91
CA ALA A 46 -12.65 -36.91 -14.67
C ALA A 46 -13.24 -36.20 -15.89
N GLU A 47 -14.18 -36.83 -16.60
CA GLU A 47 -14.90 -36.20 -17.71
C GLU A 47 -15.72 -34.99 -17.25
N ILE A 48 -16.38 -35.07 -16.09
CA ILE A 48 -17.09 -33.94 -15.47
C ILE A 48 -16.11 -32.79 -15.17
N VAL A 49 -14.93 -33.09 -14.64
CA VAL A 49 -13.89 -32.07 -14.43
C VAL A 49 -13.43 -31.47 -15.75
N ARG A 50 -13.25 -32.26 -16.82
CA ARG A 50 -12.89 -31.74 -18.16
C ARG A 50 -13.93 -30.78 -18.71
N ALA A 51 -15.22 -31.06 -18.50
CA ALA A 51 -16.30 -30.20 -18.96
C ALA A 51 -16.38 -28.88 -18.18
N LEU A 52 -16.07 -28.91 -16.89
CA LEU A 52 -16.12 -27.72 -16.03
C LEU A 52 -14.81 -26.90 -16.06
N ALA A 53 -13.67 -27.53 -16.37
CA ALA A 53 -12.40 -26.85 -16.51
C ALA A 53 -12.35 -26.00 -17.80
N PRO A 54 -11.89 -24.74 -17.74
CA PRO A 54 -11.81 -23.86 -18.91
C PRO A 54 -10.78 -24.37 -19.93
N ALA A 55 -11.15 -24.33 -21.21
CA ALA A 55 -10.27 -24.67 -22.32
C ALA A 55 -9.04 -23.74 -22.37
N GLY A 56 -7.83 -24.31 -22.31
CA GLY A 56 -6.58 -23.55 -22.34
C GLY A 56 -6.19 -22.89 -21.02
N GLY A 57 -6.87 -23.19 -19.91
CA GLY A 57 -6.47 -22.76 -18.57
C GLY A 57 -5.06 -23.25 -18.24
N SER A 58 -4.24 -22.36 -17.67
CA SER A 58 -2.95 -22.73 -17.08
C SER A 58 -3.08 -22.75 -15.56
N VAL A 59 -2.42 -23.69 -14.88
CA VAL A 59 -2.40 -23.70 -13.41
C VAL A 59 -1.83 -22.39 -12.89
N ALA A 60 -2.54 -21.78 -11.96
CA ALA A 60 -2.09 -20.56 -11.33
C ALA A 60 -0.68 -20.74 -10.69
N PRO A 61 0.25 -19.80 -10.86
CA PRO A 61 1.61 -19.91 -10.33
C PRO A 61 1.61 -20.18 -8.81
N GLY A 62 2.39 -21.17 -8.35
CA GLY A 62 2.55 -21.48 -6.92
C GLY A 62 1.48 -22.38 -6.29
N TYR A 63 0.45 -22.79 -7.04
CA TYR A 63 -0.52 -23.77 -6.54
C TYR A 63 0.02 -25.21 -6.69
N PRO A 64 -0.17 -26.13 -5.70
CA PRO A 64 0.33 -27.51 -5.75
C PRO A 64 -0.27 -28.33 -6.90
N GLY A 65 -1.34 -27.83 -7.53
CA GLY A 65 -1.93 -28.40 -8.72
C GLY A 65 -2.73 -29.66 -8.45
N ARG A 66 -3.19 -29.93 -7.22
CA ARG A 66 -3.91 -31.17 -6.88
C ARG A 66 -5.39 -30.90 -6.58
N LEU A 67 -6.25 -31.61 -7.31
CA LEU A 67 -7.69 -31.70 -7.07
C LEU A 67 -8.04 -33.17 -6.82
N LEU A 68 -8.70 -33.45 -5.71
CA LEU A 68 -9.20 -34.76 -5.36
C LEU A 68 -10.72 -34.75 -5.57
N VAL A 69 -11.27 -35.72 -6.30
CA VAL A 69 -12.70 -35.71 -6.66
C VAL A 69 -13.36 -37.01 -6.25
N GLY A 70 -14.35 -36.92 -5.36
CA GLY A 70 -15.22 -38.03 -5.00
C GLY A 70 -14.98 -38.66 -3.62
N PRO A 71 -15.83 -39.64 -3.25
CA PRO A 71 -16.10 -40.06 -1.88
C PRO A 71 -14.96 -40.82 -1.20
N ARG A 72 -13.95 -41.28 -1.96
CA ARG A 72 -12.88 -42.16 -1.49
C ARG A 72 -11.50 -41.50 -1.53
N THR A 73 -11.44 -40.23 -1.93
CA THR A 73 -10.17 -39.51 -2.13
C THR A 73 -9.63 -38.85 -0.86
N LEU A 74 -10.52 -38.57 0.09
CA LEU A 74 -10.22 -37.80 1.31
C LEU A 74 -9.07 -38.36 2.18
N PRO A 75 -8.91 -39.69 2.36
CA PRO A 75 -7.76 -40.26 3.07
C PRO A 75 -6.39 -39.94 2.45
N HIS A 76 -6.35 -39.49 1.19
CA HIS A 76 -5.13 -39.17 0.43
C HIS A 76 -4.86 -37.66 0.33
N ALA A 77 -5.70 -36.84 0.96
CA ALA A 77 -5.56 -35.39 0.99
C ALA A 77 -4.37 -34.96 1.84
N ARG A 78 -3.68 -33.90 1.41
CA ARG A 78 -2.54 -33.28 2.08
C ARG A 78 -2.77 -31.76 2.21
N PRO A 79 -2.10 -31.07 3.15
CA PRO A 79 -2.22 -29.62 3.25
C PRO A 79 -1.93 -28.94 1.90
N GLY A 80 -2.83 -28.05 1.46
CA GLY A 80 -2.78 -27.37 0.18
C GLY A 80 -3.57 -28.04 -0.96
N ASP A 81 -4.07 -29.26 -0.77
CA ASP A 81 -4.97 -29.91 -1.74
C ASP A 81 -6.39 -29.32 -1.68
N VAL A 82 -7.11 -29.38 -2.81
CA VAL A 82 -8.57 -29.14 -2.87
C VAL A 82 -9.30 -30.46 -3.06
N VAL A 83 -10.37 -30.69 -2.32
CA VAL A 83 -11.22 -31.90 -2.40
C VAL A 83 -12.63 -31.50 -2.83
N TRP A 84 -13.16 -32.07 -3.91
CA TRP A 84 -14.54 -31.84 -4.39
C TRP A 84 -15.38 -33.11 -4.26
N GLY A 85 -16.48 -33.04 -3.50
CA GLY A 85 -17.36 -34.20 -3.25
C GLY A 85 -16.71 -35.27 -2.37
N GLY A 86 -15.93 -34.85 -1.38
CA GLY A 86 -15.22 -35.76 -0.47
C GLY A 86 -16.19 -36.59 0.38
N GLY A 87 -15.82 -37.84 0.67
CA GLY A 87 -16.65 -38.80 1.41
C GLY A 87 -15.86 -39.53 2.48
N LEU A 88 -16.56 -40.41 3.21
CA LEU A 88 -16.00 -41.11 4.37
C LEU A 88 -15.00 -42.23 4.01
N GLY A 89 -14.91 -42.65 2.73
CA GLY A 89 -14.04 -43.75 2.27
C GLY A 89 -14.34 -45.13 2.91
N ASP A 90 -13.54 -46.15 2.58
CA ASP A 90 -13.63 -47.51 3.16
C ASP A 90 -12.97 -47.63 4.56
N ALA A 91 -12.35 -46.55 5.04
CA ALA A 91 -11.68 -46.51 6.34
C ALA A 91 -12.69 -46.53 7.49
N LEU A 92 -13.16 -47.74 7.81
CA LEU A 92 -13.62 -48.10 9.15
C LEU A 92 -12.56 -47.65 10.19
N GLU A 93 -13.03 -46.91 11.21
CA GLU A 93 -12.37 -46.64 12.51
C GLU A 93 -11.68 -45.28 12.75
N ARG A 94 -12.51 -44.24 12.88
CA ARG A 94 -12.49 -43.27 14.01
C ARG A 94 -11.33 -42.28 14.18
N ARG A 95 -10.30 -42.20 13.34
CA ARG A 95 -9.28 -41.16 13.48
C ARG A 95 -8.80 -40.67 12.11
N LEU A 96 -8.73 -39.34 11.95
CA LEU A 96 -8.15 -38.61 10.81
C LEU A 96 -9.12 -38.29 9.68
N VAL A 97 -9.89 -37.19 9.77
CA VAL A 97 -10.53 -36.62 8.58
C VAL A 97 -10.56 -35.07 8.55
N ALA A 98 -9.65 -34.42 9.26
CA ALA A 98 -9.25 -33.07 8.89
C ALA A 98 -7.73 -33.08 8.83
N VAL A 99 -7.22 -32.99 7.61
CA VAL A 99 -5.84 -32.60 7.40
C VAL A 99 -5.86 -31.08 7.39
N ASP A 100 -5.31 -30.46 8.42
CA ASP A 100 -5.23 -29.00 8.51
C ASP A 100 -4.64 -28.43 7.21
N GLY A 101 -5.33 -27.46 6.62
CA GLY A 101 -4.92 -26.82 5.38
C GLY A 101 -5.42 -27.47 4.08
N VAL A 102 -6.35 -28.43 4.12
CA VAL A 102 -7.11 -28.89 2.94
C VAL A 102 -8.33 -28.00 2.71
N ASP A 103 -8.58 -27.63 1.45
CA ASP A 103 -9.78 -26.89 1.03
C ASP A 103 -10.87 -27.87 0.59
N HIS A 104 -11.93 -28.00 1.39
CA HIS A 104 -13.04 -28.91 1.12
C HIS A 104 -14.16 -28.19 0.37
N ARG A 105 -14.59 -28.77 -0.76
CA ARG A 105 -15.65 -28.28 -1.65
C ARG A 105 -16.77 -29.31 -1.74
N GLY A 106 -17.80 -29.14 -0.93
CA GLY A 106 -18.92 -30.08 -0.87
C GLY A 106 -18.54 -31.48 -0.37
N ALA A 107 -19.55 -32.27 -0.02
CA ALA A 107 -19.38 -33.63 0.44
C ALA A 107 -20.23 -34.61 -0.38
N ALA A 108 -19.82 -35.88 -0.44
CA ALA A 108 -20.59 -36.92 -1.12
C ALA A 108 -22.00 -37.09 -0.53
N GLY A 109 -22.14 -36.88 0.79
CA GLY A 109 -23.43 -36.90 1.49
C GLY A 109 -23.38 -36.24 2.87
N PRO A 110 -24.53 -36.17 3.58
CA PRO A 110 -24.66 -35.44 4.84
C PRO A 110 -23.90 -36.07 6.02
N MET A 111 -23.66 -37.38 6.01
CA MET A 111 -22.82 -38.03 7.01
C MET A 111 -21.35 -37.63 6.82
N ALA A 112 -20.88 -37.59 5.56
CA ALA A 112 -19.55 -37.08 5.23
C ALA A 112 -19.39 -35.59 5.57
N ASP A 113 -20.35 -34.74 5.18
CA ASP A 113 -20.35 -33.30 5.51
C ASP A 113 -20.23 -33.07 7.02
N ARG A 114 -21.03 -33.81 7.81
CA ARG A 114 -20.98 -33.74 9.27
C ARG A 114 -19.61 -34.13 9.82
N ALA A 115 -19.02 -35.22 9.33
CA ALA A 115 -17.72 -35.69 9.81
C ALA A 115 -16.58 -34.71 9.50
N ILE A 116 -16.58 -34.12 8.29
CA ILE A 116 -15.59 -33.11 7.88
C ILE A 116 -15.66 -31.88 8.80
N ARG A 117 -16.90 -31.42 9.10
CA ARG A 117 -17.14 -30.29 10.02
C ARG A 117 -16.68 -30.56 11.44
N GLU A 118 -17.01 -31.74 11.98
CA GLU A 118 -16.62 -32.14 13.33
C GLU A 118 -15.09 -32.27 13.48
N ALA A 119 -14.39 -32.58 12.39
CA ALA A 119 -12.93 -32.70 12.38
C ALA A 119 -12.19 -31.36 12.27
N GLY A 120 -12.88 -30.24 11.99
CA GLY A 120 -12.26 -28.92 11.84
C GLY A 120 -11.86 -28.55 10.40
N GLY A 121 -12.31 -29.32 9.40
CA GLY A 121 -12.16 -28.94 7.99
C GLY A 121 -12.91 -27.65 7.68
N ASP A 122 -12.37 -26.84 6.75
CA ASP A 122 -13.00 -25.58 6.36
C ASP A 122 -14.31 -25.88 5.63
N ALA A 123 -15.43 -25.74 6.33
CA ALA A 123 -16.75 -26.09 5.84
C ALA A 123 -17.26 -25.03 4.86
N SER A 124 -16.65 -24.96 3.69
CA SER A 124 -17.28 -24.42 2.49
C SER A 124 -18.08 -25.58 1.86
N LEU A 125 -19.38 -25.79 2.04
CA LEU A 125 -20.60 -25.15 2.53
C LEU A 125 -21.62 -26.32 2.52
N GLY A 126 -22.88 -26.19 2.99
CA GLY A 126 -23.89 -27.27 3.03
C GLY A 126 -24.37 -27.91 1.70
N VAL A 127 -23.52 -27.97 0.69
CA VAL A 127 -23.68 -28.68 -0.57
C VAL A 127 -23.30 -30.14 -0.38
N VAL A 128 -24.29 -31.02 -0.53
CA VAL A 128 -24.12 -32.47 -0.52
C VAL A 128 -24.46 -33.02 -1.90
N GLY A 129 -23.70 -34.00 -2.34
CA GLY A 129 -23.90 -34.66 -3.62
C GLY A 129 -22.60 -35.13 -4.24
N ASP A 130 -22.65 -36.31 -4.82
CA ASP A 130 -21.57 -36.83 -5.63
C ASP A 130 -21.47 -36.04 -6.95
N PRO A 131 -20.27 -35.60 -7.40
CA PRO A 131 -20.08 -34.96 -8.71
C PRO A 131 -20.72 -35.70 -9.88
N LEU A 132 -20.84 -37.04 -9.84
CA LEU A 132 -21.51 -37.86 -10.85
C LEU A 132 -22.98 -37.48 -11.07
N LEU A 133 -23.63 -36.86 -10.09
CA LEU A 133 -24.99 -36.34 -10.24
C LEU A 133 -25.11 -35.31 -11.37
N LEU A 134 -24.00 -34.67 -11.77
CA LEU A 134 -23.97 -33.69 -12.85
C LEU A 134 -23.95 -34.28 -14.26
N LEU A 135 -23.89 -35.61 -14.44
CA LEU A 135 -23.74 -36.25 -15.75
C LEU A 135 -24.82 -35.84 -16.76
N GLY A 136 -26.10 -35.99 -16.39
CA GLY A 136 -27.21 -35.65 -17.29
C GLY A 136 -27.37 -34.16 -17.56
N ASP A 137 -26.89 -33.31 -16.64
CA ASP A 137 -26.92 -31.85 -16.82
C ASP A 137 -25.76 -31.37 -17.72
N LEU A 138 -24.56 -31.95 -17.57
CA LEU A 138 -23.39 -31.55 -18.37
C LEU A 138 -23.33 -32.19 -19.75
N PHE A 139 -23.91 -33.38 -19.93
CA PHE A 139 -23.80 -34.17 -21.15
C PHE A 139 -25.15 -34.68 -21.65
N PRO A 140 -26.16 -33.80 -21.84
CA PRO A 140 -27.52 -34.21 -22.23
C PRO A 140 -27.54 -35.00 -23.55
N GLU A 141 -26.61 -34.73 -24.47
CA GLU A 141 -26.48 -35.43 -25.75
C GLU A 141 -26.03 -36.90 -25.61
N ARG A 142 -25.37 -37.24 -24.50
CA ARG A 142 -24.90 -38.60 -24.19
C ARG A 142 -25.95 -39.43 -23.47
N VAL A 143 -26.94 -38.77 -22.87
CA VAL A 143 -27.98 -39.45 -22.07
C VAL A 143 -29.17 -39.93 -22.92
N GLY A 144 -29.35 -39.40 -24.13
CA GLY A 144 -30.24 -39.95 -25.16
C GLY A 144 -31.74 -39.99 -24.80
N ASP A 145 -32.61 -40.17 -25.80
CA ASP A 145 -34.04 -40.40 -25.55
C ASP A 145 -34.26 -41.86 -25.14
N ARG A 146 -35.06 -42.09 -24.08
CA ARG A 146 -35.33 -43.44 -23.54
C ARG A 146 -36.20 -44.21 -24.52
N GLY A 147 -35.59 -44.85 -25.50
CA GLY A 147 -36.30 -45.65 -26.48
C GLY A 147 -37.17 -46.72 -25.83
N ALA A 148 -38.35 -46.99 -26.41
CA ALA A 148 -39.39 -47.88 -25.90
C ALA A 148 -39.02 -49.39 -25.74
N ALA A 149 -37.73 -49.74 -25.84
CA ALA A 149 -37.21 -51.11 -25.78
C ALA A 149 -36.25 -51.34 -24.60
N ALA A 150 -36.37 -50.57 -23.51
CA ALA A 150 -35.42 -50.59 -22.41
C ALA A 150 -35.73 -51.75 -21.43
N GLY A 151 -34.86 -52.77 -21.38
CA GLY A 151 -34.92 -53.88 -20.41
C GLY A 151 -34.38 -53.49 -19.03
N ILE A 152 -34.25 -54.47 -18.13
CA ILE A 152 -33.68 -54.31 -16.79
C ILE A 152 -32.18 -54.62 -16.84
N GLY A 153 -31.33 -53.66 -16.47
CA GLY A 153 -29.89 -53.88 -16.38
C GLY A 153 -29.48 -54.35 -14.98
N VAL A 154 -28.64 -55.38 -14.88
CA VAL A 154 -28.10 -55.85 -13.59
C VAL A 154 -26.59 -55.59 -13.53
N VAL A 155 -26.17 -54.79 -12.54
CA VAL A 155 -24.77 -54.54 -12.17
C VAL A 155 -24.62 -54.82 -10.68
N ALA A 156 -24.63 -56.08 -10.32
CA ALA A 156 -24.43 -56.56 -8.95
C ALA A 156 -23.56 -57.83 -8.99
N ASP A 157 -22.95 -58.20 -7.86
CA ASP A 157 -22.24 -59.47 -7.72
C ASP A 157 -23.22 -60.60 -7.38
N VAL A 158 -24.03 -60.98 -8.38
CA VAL A 158 -25.05 -62.04 -8.29
C VAL A 158 -24.80 -63.10 -9.36
N ASP A 159 -25.28 -64.32 -9.14
CA ASP A 159 -25.14 -65.43 -10.10
C ASP A 159 -25.92 -65.16 -11.39
N ASP A 160 -25.39 -65.55 -12.55
CA ASP A 160 -26.07 -65.36 -13.85
C ASP A 160 -27.42 -66.08 -13.89
N ALA A 161 -27.54 -67.23 -13.20
CA ALA A 161 -28.81 -67.96 -13.07
C ALA A 161 -29.92 -67.14 -12.38
N GLU A 162 -29.55 -66.22 -11.48
CA GLU A 162 -30.48 -65.33 -10.80
C GLU A 162 -30.97 -64.20 -11.72
N ILE A 163 -30.10 -63.73 -12.62
CA ILE A 163 -30.43 -62.75 -13.64
C ILE A 163 -31.33 -63.38 -14.70
N GLU A 164 -30.99 -64.56 -15.21
CA GLU A 164 -31.76 -65.30 -16.22
C GLU A 164 -33.17 -65.69 -15.74
N ALA A 165 -33.36 -65.81 -14.43
CA ALA A 165 -34.66 -66.10 -13.82
C ALA A 165 -35.65 -64.90 -13.88
N VAL A 166 -35.18 -63.69 -14.18
CA VAL A 166 -36.00 -62.49 -14.26
C VAL A 166 -36.22 -62.09 -15.72
N GLU A 167 -37.48 -62.11 -16.17
CA GLU A 167 -37.83 -61.76 -17.54
C GLU A 167 -37.43 -60.32 -17.89
N GLY A 168 -36.67 -60.15 -18.97
CA GLY A 168 -36.19 -58.85 -19.42
C GLY A 168 -34.97 -58.31 -18.64
N ALA A 169 -34.44 -59.04 -17.67
CA ALA A 169 -33.18 -58.72 -17.02
C ALA A 169 -31.98 -59.21 -17.84
N ARG A 170 -30.91 -58.40 -17.85
CA ARG A 170 -29.62 -58.76 -18.46
C ARG A 170 -28.47 -58.22 -17.64
N ARG A 171 -27.35 -58.94 -17.63
CA ARG A 171 -26.12 -58.43 -17.03
C ARG A 171 -25.55 -57.30 -17.88
N ILE A 172 -25.20 -56.18 -17.23
CA ILE A 172 -24.44 -55.10 -17.85
C ILE A 172 -22.99 -55.26 -17.44
N VAL A 173 -22.13 -55.51 -18.43
CA VAL A 173 -20.68 -55.56 -18.23
C VAL A 173 -20.14 -54.15 -18.45
N LEU A 174 -19.52 -53.59 -17.41
CA LEU A 174 -18.89 -52.28 -17.49
C LEU A 174 -17.56 -52.39 -18.26
N GLU A 175 -17.46 -51.64 -19.34
CA GLU A 175 -16.31 -51.65 -20.26
C GLU A 175 -15.16 -50.76 -19.73
N GLU A 176 -14.04 -50.75 -20.46
CA GLU A 176 -12.95 -49.81 -20.21
C GLU A 176 -13.33 -48.37 -20.60
N ASP A 177 -14.16 -48.22 -21.65
CA ASP A 177 -14.71 -46.93 -22.03
C ASP A 177 -15.84 -46.53 -21.05
N PRO A 178 -15.67 -45.44 -20.29
CA PRO A 178 -16.65 -45.01 -19.31
C PRO A 178 -17.96 -44.56 -19.96
N TRP A 179 -17.90 -44.01 -21.18
CA TRP A 179 -19.08 -43.50 -21.88
C TRP A 179 -19.94 -44.62 -22.42
N ARG A 180 -19.34 -45.69 -22.97
CA ARG A 180 -20.11 -46.89 -23.37
C ARG A 180 -20.84 -47.52 -22.18
N SER A 181 -20.17 -47.56 -21.03
CA SER A 181 -20.77 -48.06 -19.79
C SER A 181 -21.93 -47.17 -19.35
N ALA A 182 -21.76 -45.85 -19.35
CA ALA A 182 -22.83 -44.90 -19.01
C ALA A 182 -24.02 -44.96 -19.99
N GLU A 183 -23.75 -45.05 -21.30
CA GLU A 183 -24.77 -45.20 -22.35
C GLU A 183 -25.55 -46.53 -22.20
N ALA A 184 -24.86 -47.62 -21.85
CA ALA A 184 -25.51 -48.90 -21.57
C ALA A 184 -26.45 -48.85 -20.35
N LEU A 185 -26.05 -48.10 -19.31
CA LEU A 185 -26.88 -47.85 -18.12
C LEU A 185 -28.07 -46.94 -18.45
N ALA A 186 -27.85 -45.84 -19.17
CA ALA A 186 -28.88 -44.89 -19.61
C ALA A 186 -29.96 -45.55 -20.48
N GLY A 187 -29.58 -46.54 -21.30
CA GLY A 187 -30.50 -47.30 -22.14
C GLY A 187 -31.38 -48.33 -21.42
N CYS A 188 -31.26 -48.48 -20.09
CA CYS A 188 -32.08 -49.40 -19.30
C CYS A 188 -33.33 -48.70 -18.74
N ALA A 189 -34.44 -49.44 -18.59
CA ALA A 189 -35.65 -48.90 -17.96
C ALA A 189 -35.47 -48.74 -16.45
N SER A 190 -34.69 -49.65 -15.86
CA SER A 190 -34.21 -49.57 -14.49
C SER A 190 -32.94 -50.41 -14.33
N ILE A 191 -32.18 -50.13 -13.28
CA ILE A 191 -30.95 -50.86 -12.95
C ILE A 191 -31.13 -51.56 -11.59
N VAL A 192 -30.67 -52.79 -11.48
CA VAL A 192 -30.48 -53.49 -10.21
C VAL A 192 -29.00 -53.49 -9.88
N THR A 193 -28.60 -52.93 -8.73
CA THR A 193 -27.19 -52.85 -8.34
C THR A 193 -26.98 -53.02 -6.85
N SER A 194 -25.80 -53.47 -6.45
CA SER A 194 -25.31 -53.37 -5.07
C SER A 194 -24.31 -52.23 -4.88
N SER A 195 -23.83 -51.58 -5.95
CA SER A 195 -22.73 -50.62 -5.91
C SER A 195 -23.22 -49.18 -5.70
N ALA A 196 -22.60 -48.47 -4.74
CA ALA A 196 -22.84 -47.04 -4.52
C ALA A 196 -22.40 -46.19 -5.73
N ASP A 197 -21.34 -46.59 -6.44
CA ASP A 197 -20.86 -45.90 -7.63
C ASP A 197 -21.85 -46.02 -8.80
N VAL A 198 -22.42 -47.21 -9.02
CA VAL A 198 -23.47 -47.40 -10.05
C VAL A 198 -24.74 -46.65 -9.68
N LEU A 199 -25.11 -46.62 -8.40
CA LEU A 199 -26.23 -45.82 -7.92
C LEU A 199 -26.01 -44.32 -8.25
N ALA A 200 -24.82 -43.78 -7.97
CA ALA A 200 -24.50 -42.39 -8.28
C ALA A 200 -24.50 -42.09 -9.78
N ILE A 201 -23.96 -42.99 -10.61
CA ILE A 201 -24.00 -42.86 -12.08
C ILE A 201 -25.45 -42.88 -12.57
N ALA A 202 -26.24 -43.87 -12.15
CA ALA A 202 -27.63 -44.02 -12.57
C ALA A 202 -28.47 -42.80 -12.17
N ASP A 203 -28.25 -42.27 -10.96
CA ASP A 203 -28.89 -41.04 -10.50
C ASP A 203 -28.54 -39.82 -11.34
N GLY A 204 -27.25 -39.65 -11.69
CA GLY A 204 -26.81 -38.58 -12.58
C GLY A 204 -27.38 -38.70 -14.00
N LEU A 205 -27.69 -39.92 -14.45
CA LEU A 205 -28.37 -40.20 -15.73
C LEU A 205 -29.91 -40.19 -15.60
N GLY A 206 -30.44 -40.06 -14.38
CA GLY A 206 -31.87 -40.12 -14.07
C GLY A 206 -32.51 -41.51 -14.20
N VAL A 207 -31.73 -42.60 -14.25
CA VAL A 207 -32.22 -43.97 -14.44
C VAL A 207 -32.73 -44.52 -13.09
N PRO A 208 -33.96 -45.08 -13.02
CA PRO A 208 -34.48 -45.67 -11.79
C PRO A 208 -33.64 -46.88 -11.32
N VAL A 209 -33.43 -47.00 -10.01
CA VAL A 209 -32.53 -48.02 -9.43
C VAL A 209 -33.23 -48.88 -8.38
N ARG A 210 -32.87 -50.16 -8.31
CA ARG A 210 -33.18 -51.06 -7.20
C ARG A 210 -31.91 -51.60 -6.59
N LEU A 211 -31.94 -51.80 -5.29
CA LEU A 211 -30.76 -52.17 -4.53
C LEU A 211 -30.85 -53.61 -4.04
N VAL A 212 -29.81 -54.39 -4.32
CA VAL A 212 -29.64 -55.75 -3.81
C VAL A 212 -28.50 -55.81 -2.80
N ARG A 213 -28.58 -56.76 -1.87
CA ARG A 213 -27.54 -56.99 -0.85
C ARG A 213 -26.33 -57.66 -1.49
N ASP A 214 -25.15 -57.21 -1.07
CA ASP A 214 -23.86 -57.77 -1.42
C ASP A 214 -22.97 -57.77 -0.17
N ALA A 215 -22.09 -58.77 -0.05
CA ALA A 215 -21.14 -58.91 1.04
C ALA A 215 -19.98 -57.89 0.96
N GLY A 216 -19.68 -57.37 -0.24
CA GLY A 216 -18.57 -56.45 -0.50
C GLY A 216 -18.88 -54.96 -0.31
N THR A 217 -20.15 -54.55 -0.34
CA THR A 217 -20.51 -53.13 -0.31
C THR A 217 -20.74 -52.59 1.10
N LEU A 218 -19.99 -51.55 1.47
CA LEU A 218 -20.21 -50.81 2.71
C LEU A 218 -21.55 -50.07 2.67
N ARG A 219 -22.51 -50.57 3.48
CA ARG A 219 -23.86 -50.01 3.63
C ARG A 219 -23.87 -48.49 3.91
N ALA A 220 -22.86 -47.98 4.59
CA ALA A 220 -22.73 -46.56 4.90
C ALA A 220 -22.63 -45.67 3.65
N HIS A 221 -22.00 -46.14 2.56
CA HIS A 221 -21.85 -45.35 1.33
C HIS A 221 -23.17 -45.22 0.57
N LEU A 222 -23.93 -46.32 0.51
CA LEU A 222 -25.27 -46.32 -0.07
C LEU A 222 -26.21 -45.41 0.73
N ASP A 223 -26.17 -45.49 2.06
CA ASP A 223 -27.01 -44.66 2.93
C ASP A 223 -26.64 -43.17 2.79
N ASP A 224 -25.36 -42.81 2.79
CA ASP A 224 -24.91 -41.40 2.67
C ASP A 224 -25.34 -40.77 1.33
N HIS A 225 -25.17 -41.49 0.21
CA HIS A 225 -25.63 -41.05 -1.11
C HIS A 225 -27.15 -40.96 -1.20
N ALA A 226 -27.88 -41.93 -0.62
CA ALA A 226 -29.34 -41.89 -0.57
C ALA A 226 -29.81 -40.61 0.14
N PHE A 227 -29.25 -40.28 1.30
CA PHE A 227 -29.56 -39.03 2.00
C PHE A 227 -29.19 -37.78 1.20
N ALA A 228 -28.06 -37.79 0.47
CA ALA A 228 -27.65 -36.68 -0.38
C ALA A 228 -28.65 -36.39 -1.51
N THR A 229 -29.33 -37.43 -2.01
CA THR A 229 -30.29 -37.37 -3.12
C THR A 229 -31.74 -37.21 -2.66
N GLY A 230 -31.93 -36.79 -1.40
CA GLY A 230 -33.25 -36.58 -0.79
C GLY A 230 -33.97 -37.87 -0.40
N ARG A 231 -33.31 -39.03 -0.51
CA ARG A 231 -33.86 -40.32 -0.13
C ARG A 231 -33.54 -40.62 1.34
N GLY A 232 -34.43 -41.36 1.99
CA GLY A 232 -34.13 -41.92 3.31
C GLY A 232 -33.25 -43.16 3.20
N ARG A 233 -33.14 -43.88 4.32
CA ARG A 233 -32.51 -45.20 4.34
C ARG A 233 -33.27 -46.17 3.41
N THR A 234 -32.60 -46.72 2.40
CA THR A 234 -33.19 -47.58 1.35
C THR A 234 -33.15 -49.07 1.71
N ALA A 235 -34.20 -49.84 1.44
CA ALA A 235 -34.14 -51.30 1.65
C ALA A 235 -33.17 -51.97 0.65
N LEU A 236 -32.55 -53.09 1.05
CA LEU A 236 -31.79 -53.96 0.14
C LEU A 236 -32.53 -55.27 0.04
N ALA A 237 -32.92 -55.63 -1.18
CA ALA A 237 -33.44 -56.96 -1.48
C ALA A 237 -32.34 -58.02 -1.30
N ALA A 238 -32.69 -59.23 -0.90
CA ALA A 238 -31.77 -60.36 -0.79
C ALA A 238 -31.46 -61.01 -2.14
N SER A 239 -32.24 -60.70 -3.18
CA SER A 239 -32.06 -61.22 -4.54
C SER A 239 -32.56 -60.22 -5.60
N VAL A 240 -32.13 -60.38 -6.85
CA VAL A 240 -32.65 -59.68 -8.03
C VAL A 240 -34.15 -59.91 -8.16
N ALA A 241 -34.63 -61.14 -7.95
CA ALA A 241 -36.05 -61.46 -8.02
C ALA A 241 -36.88 -60.72 -6.95
N GLU A 242 -36.35 -60.60 -5.73
CA GLU A 242 -36.98 -59.79 -4.67
C GLU A 242 -36.94 -58.30 -5.00
N ALA A 243 -35.82 -57.80 -5.55
CA ALA A 243 -35.71 -56.40 -5.97
C ALA A 243 -36.78 -56.02 -7.01
N MET A 244 -37.21 -56.96 -7.86
CA MET A 244 -38.29 -56.74 -8.84
C MET A 244 -39.67 -56.56 -8.22
N GLN A 245 -39.87 -57.00 -6.98
CA GLN A 245 -41.12 -56.77 -6.25
C GLN A 245 -41.18 -55.34 -5.69
N ASP A 246 -40.02 -54.69 -5.55
CA ASP A 246 -39.93 -53.32 -5.09
C ASP A 246 -40.14 -52.32 -6.24
N GLU A 247 -40.79 -51.20 -5.91
CA GLU A 247 -40.82 -50.04 -6.79
C GLU A 247 -39.39 -49.47 -6.90
N PRO A 248 -38.91 -49.19 -8.13
CA PRO A 248 -37.57 -48.67 -8.29
C PRO A 248 -37.49 -47.27 -7.69
N LEU A 249 -36.35 -46.95 -7.09
CA LEU A 249 -36.07 -45.64 -6.52
C LEU A 249 -36.27 -44.58 -7.60
N ALA A 250 -37.13 -43.61 -7.31
CA ALA A 250 -37.34 -42.45 -8.17
C ALA A 250 -36.01 -41.71 -8.42
N PRO A 251 -35.87 -40.98 -9.54
CA PRO A 251 -34.67 -40.20 -9.84
C PRO A 251 -34.25 -39.29 -8.68
N ALA A 252 -32.95 -39.09 -8.55
CA ALA A 252 -32.38 -38.29 -7.47
C ALA A 252 -32.89 -36.85 -7.48
N ALA A 253 -33.20 -36.32 -6.28
CA ALA A 253 -33.44 -34.89 -6.09
C ALA A 253 -32.18 -34.27 -5.47
N PHE A 254 -31.52 -33.37 -6.20
CA PHE A 254 -30.32 -32.68 -5.75
C PHE A 254 -30.25 -31.27 -6.34
N ASP A 255 -29.43 -30.41 -5.73
CA ASP A 255 -29.20 -29.04 -6.21
C ASP A 255 -27.99 -29.03 -7.16
N ALA A 256 -28.27 -29.14 -8.46
CA ALA A 256 -27.25 -29.17 -9.51
C ALA A 256 -26.47 -27.85 -9.60
N GLU A 257 -27.13 -26.70 -9.36
CA GLU A 257 -26.48 -25.39 -9.39
C GLU A 257 -25.51 -25.24 -8.24
N ALA A 258 -25.92 -25.61 -7.02
CA ALA A 258 -25.03 -25.57 -5.85
C ALA A 258 -23.84 -26.53 -6.00
N LEU A 259 -24.05 -27.74 -6.54
CA LEU A 259 -22.98 -28.71 -6.76
C LEU A 259 -21.99 -28.24 -7.83
N ARG A 260 -22.46 -27.60 -8.91
CA ARG A 260 -21.61 -26.94 -9.91
C ARG A 260 -20.86 -25.75 -9.36
N ALA A 261 -21.55 -24.88 -8.63
CA ALA A 261 -20.93 -23.75 -7.95
C ALA A 261 -19.88 -24.22 -6.94
N ALA A 262 -19.99 -25.47 -6.44
CA ALA A 262 -19.01 -26.07 -5.57
C ALA A 262 -17.69 -26.43 -6.27
N PHE A 263 -17.67 -26.60 -7.59
CA PHE A 263 -16.47 -26.89 -8.37
C PHE A 263 -15.39 -25.80 -8.19
N PRO A 264 -14.12 -26.17 -7.97
CA PRO A 264 -13.04 -25.21 -7.75
C PRO A 264 -12.48 -24.64 -9.07
N ALA A 265 -13.30 -23.89 -9.81
CA ALA A 265 -12.92 -23.33 -11.12
C ALA A 265 -11.68 -22.41 -11.06
N GLU A 266 -11.40 -21.81 -9.91
CA GLU A 266 -10.23 -20.98 -9.62
C GLU A 266 -8.89 -21.73 -9.69
N LEU A 267 -8.90 -23.07 -9.81
CA LEU A 267 -7.68 -23.83 -10.06
C LEU A 267 -7.13 -23.61 -11.48
N TRP A 268 -7.99 -23.19 -12.41
CA TRP A 268 -7.66 -22.98 -13.81
C TRP A 268 -7.75 -21.51 -14.25
N ARG A 269 -8.04 -20.60 -13.33
CA ARG A 269 -8.11 -19.16 -13.61
C ARG A 269 -7.05 -18.43 -12.81
N THR A 270 -6.21 -17.67 -13.49
CA THR A 270 -5.32 -16.71 -12.85
C THR A 270 -6.16 -15.47 -12.47
N PRO A 271 -6.21 -15.08 -11.19
CA PRO A 271 -6.87 -13.83 -10.81
C PRO A 271 -6.29 -12.64 -11.59
N ARG A 272 -7.07 -11.62 -11.92
CA ARG A 272 -6.51 -10.36 -12.43
C ARG A 272 -5.68 -9.68 -11.36
N VAL A 273 -6.23 -9.64 -10.15
CA VAL A 273 -5.64 -8.95 -9.00
C VAL A 273 -5.67 -9.86 -7.79
N SER A 274 -4.53 -10.04 -7.14
CA SER A 274 -4.46 -10.56 -5.77
C SER A 274 -4.30 -9.40 -4.80
N VAL A 275 -5.26 -9.26 -3.89
CA VAL A 275 -5.23 -8.28 -2.81
C VAL A 275 -4.76 -8.96 -1.54
N VAL A 276 -3.63 -8.52 -0.99
CA VAL A 276 -3.12 -9.00 0.28
C VAL A 276 -3.65 -8.13 1.41
N VAL A 277 -4.32 -8.76 2.37
CA VAL A 277 -4.97 -8.11 3.50
C VAL A 277 -4.34 -8.57 4.82
N PRO A 278 -3.32 -7.86 5.33
CA PRO A 278 -2.79 -8.16 6.66
C PRO A 278 -3.80 -7.77 7.73
N THR A 279 -3.99 -8.63 8.72
CA THR A 279 -4.94 -8.43 9.83
C THR A 279 -4.29 -8.68 11.18
N ALA A 280 -4.64 -7.86 12.17
CA ALA A 280 -4.18 -8.01 13.56
C ALA A 280 -5.14 -7.26 14.50
N ASN A 281 -6.00 -7.99 15.21
CA ASN A 281 -7.02 -7.47 16.12
C ASN A 281 -7.88 -6.35 15.50
N VAL A 282 -8.54 -6.68 14.38
CA VAL A 282 -9.39 -5.77 13.59
C VAL A 282 -10.82 -6.29 13.46
N ALA A 283 -11.30 -7.09 14.42
CA ALA A 283 -12.63 -7.71 14.36
C ALA A 283 -13.75 -6.69 14.12
N THR A 284 -13.60 -5.47 14.65
CA THR A 284 -14.54 -4.36 14.47
C THR A 284 -14.72 -3.90 13.02
N TRP A 285 -13.70 -4.07 12.17
CA TRP A 285 -13.66 -3.45 10.83
C TRP A 285 -13.46 -4.44 9.68
N VAL A 286 -13.00 -5.67 9.97
CA VAL A 286 -12.63 -6.64 8.94
C VAL A 286 -13.77 -6.97 8.00
N ASP A 287 -15.01 -7.06 8.49
CA ASP A 287 -16.17 -7.31 7.64
C ASP A 287 -16.41 -6.15 6.66
N GLU A 288 -16.31 -4.88 7.10
CA GLU A 288 -16.47 -3.73 6.20
C GLU A 288 -15.36 -3.68 5.14
N CYS A 289 -14.13 -4.02 5.53
CA CYS A 289 -12.99 -4.10 4.63
C CYS A 289 -13.24 -5.15 3.54
N LEU A 290 -13.57 -6.39 3.93
CA LEU A 290 -13.81 -7.49 3.01
C LEU A 290 -15.03 -7.22 2.12
N ASP A 291 -16.12 -6.70 2.67
CA ASP A 291 -17.30 -6.32 1.88
C ASP A 291 -16.92 -5.27 0.81
N SER A 292 -16.07 -4.28 1.14
CA SER A 292 -15.62 -3.27 0.16
C SER A 292 -14.81 -3.88 -0.99
N LEU A 293 -13.98 -4.89 -0.70
CA LEU A 293 -13.24 -5.64 -1.72
C LEU A 293 -14.18 -6.48 -2.59
N MET A 294 -15.22 -7.07 -2.01
CA MET A 294 -16.17 -7.89 -2.75
C MET A 294 -17.09 -7.08 -3.67
N THR A 295 -17.23 -5.77 -3.43
CA THR A 295 -17.96 -4.84 -4.32
C THR A 295 -17.16 -4.35 -5.53
N GLN A 296 -15.90 -4.77 -5.69
CA GLN A 296 -15.11 -4.39 -6.86
C GLN A 296 -15.69 -5.00 -8.14
N GLU A 297 -15.69 -4.22 -9.22
CA GLU A 297 -16.17 -4.62 -10.55
C GLU A 297 -15.10 -5.46 -11.29
N LEU A 298 -14.62 -6.53 -10.64
CA LEU A 298 -13.66 -7.51 -11.14
C LEU A 298 -14.11 -8.92 -10.72
N ASP A 299 -14.54 -9.73 -11.68
CA ASP A 299 -15.02 -11.09 -11.45
C ASP A 299 -13.89 -12.06 -11.03
N ASP A 300 -12.65 -11.72 -11.34
CA ASP A 300 -11.43 -12.51 -11.12
C ASP A 300 -10.51 -11.88 -10.06
N LEU A 301 -11.09 -11.29 -9.01
CA LEU A 301 -10.37 -10.83 -7.82
C LEU A 301 -10.03 -11.99 -6.89
N GLU A 302 -8.82 -12.01 -6.34
CA GLU A 302 -8.42 -12.87 -5.21
C GLU A 302 -8.12 -11.99 -4.00
N VAL A 303 -8.61 -12.35 -2.82
CA VAL A 303 -8.32 -11.67 -1.55
C VAL A 303 -7.65 -12.65 -0.60
N ILE A 304 -6.43 -12.35 -0.19
CA ILE A 304 -5.64 -13.19 0.72
C ILE A 304 -5.54 -12.47 2.06
N VAL A 305 -6.36 -12.91 3.00
CA VAL A 305 -6.33 -12.43 4.38
C VAL A 305 -5.24 -13.19 5.12
N VAL A 306 -4.24 -12.48 5.62
CA VAL A 306 -3.16 -13.07 6.42
C VAL A 306 -3.23 -12.49 7.83
N ASP A 307 -3.54 -13.34 8.80
CA ASP A 307 -3.68 -12.96 10.20
C ASP A 307 -2.37 -13.09 10.97
N ASP A 308 -1.96 -11.97 11.55
CA ASP A 308 -0.82 -11.80 12.45
C ASP A 308 -1.24 -12.08 13.91
N ARG A 309 -1.70 -13.31 14.14
CA ARG A 309 -2.03 -13.87 15.47
C ARG A 309 -3.02 -13.01 16.26
N SER A 310 -4.16 -12.70 15.65
CA SER A 310 -5.23 -12.01 16.36
C SER A 310 -5.71 -12.82 17.57
N SER A 311 -6.07 -12.09 18.62
CA SER A 311 -6.62 -12.61 19.88
C SER A 311 -8.11 -12.31 20.04
N ASP A 312 -8.69 -11.54 19.11
CA ASP A 312 -10.12 -11.24 19.01
C ASP A 312 -10.79 -12.08 17.90
N ASP A 313 -12.04 -11.77 17.57
CA ASP A 313 -12.84 -12.52 16.59
C ASP A 313 -12.41 -12.28 15.12
N THR A 314 -11.29 -11.60 14.84
CA THR A 314 -10.85 -11.25 13.47
C THR A 314 -10.82 -12.45 12.54
N VAL A 315 -10.16 -13.54 12.95
CA VAL A 315 -10.02 -14.76 12.15
C VAL A 315 -11.38 -15.44 11.92
N ALA A 316 -12.24 -15.44 12.94
CA ALA A 316 -13.57 -16.05 12.84
C ALA A 316 -14.46 -15.32 11.83
N LEU A 317 -14.43 -13.98 11.83
CA LEU A 317 -15.15 -13.13 10.89
C LEU A 317 -14.60 -13.27 9.46
N ALA A 318 -13.27 -13.23 9.29
CA ALA A 318 -12.64 -13.43 7.98
C ALA A 318 -13.00 -14.81 7.39
N ARG A 319 -12.99 -15.89 8.20
CA ARG A 319 -13.44 -17.22 7.76
C ARG A 319 -14.93 -17.24 7.41
N ALA A 320 -15.76 -16.48 8.13
CA ALA A 320 -17.18 -16.34 7.79
C ALA A 320 -17.39 -15.61 6.46
N ALA A 321 -16.56 -14.63 6.13
CA ALA A 321 -16.54 -13.99 4.82
C ALA A 321 -16.08 -14.96 3.71
N ALA A 322 -15.00 -15.72 3.93
CA ALA A 322 -14.51 -16.73 2.99
C ALA A 322 -15.53 -17.84 2.68
N ARG A 323 -16.36 -18.21 3.67
CA ARG A 323 -17.50 -19.12 3.42
C ARG A 323 -18.58 -18.50 2.54
N ARG A 324 -18.74 -17.18 2.54
CA ARG A 324 -19.75 -16.47 1.71
C ARG A 324 -19.23 -16.16 0.30
N ASP A 325 -17.93 -15.90 0.17
CA ASP A 325 -17.30 -15.55 -1.10
C ASP A 325 -15.95 -16.28 -1.25
N ARG A 326 -15.89 -17.16 -2.25
CA ARG A 326 -14.75 -18.04 -2.54
C ARG A 326 -13.50 -17.30 -3.01
N ARG A 327 -13.62 -16.02 -3.38
CA ARG A 327 -12.49 -15.17 -3.73
C ARG A 327 -11.61 -14.87 -2.51
N ILE A 328 -12.13 -15.04 -1.29
CA ILE A 328 -11.41 -14.76 -0.05
C ILE A 328 -10.77 -16.05 0.48
N ARG A 329 -9.45 -16.01 0.71
CA ARG A 329 -8.67 -17.07 1.35
C ARG A 329 -8.06 -16.54 2.65
N VAL A 330 -8.24 -17.29 3.74
CA VAL A 330 -7.76 -16.89 5.07
C VAL A 330 -6.59 -17.77 5.50
N VAL A 331 -5.49 -17.13 5.87
CA VAL A 331 -4.28 -17.77 6.39
C VAL A 331 -4.04 -17.25 7.79
N ALA A 332 -4.27 -18.08 8.81
CA ALA A 332 -4.21 -17.67 10.20
C ALA A 332 -3.06 -18.32 10.96
N GLY A 333 -2.40 -17.54 11.82
CA GLY A 333 -1.37 -18.05 12.76
C GLY A 333 -0.04 -18.48 12.13
N ALA A 334 0.12 -18.34 10.81
CA ALA A 334 1.30 -18.81 10.08
C ALA A 334 2.55 -17.95 10.33
N VAL A 335 2.38 -16.65 10.63
CA VAL A 335 3.47 -15.68 10.75
C VAL A 335 3.23 -14.71 11.91
N ALA A 336 4.25 -13.92 12.26
CA ALA A 336 4.15 -12.79 13.16
C ALA A 336 4.74 -11.54 12.53
N GLY A 337 4.08 -10.40 12.68
CA GLY A 337 4.44 -9.11 12.09
C GLY A 337 3.70 -8.80 10.79
N GLY A 338 3.27 -7.55 10.65
CA GLY A 338 2.57 -7.08 9.45
C GLY A 338 3.43 -7.10 8.17
N GLY A 339 4.77 -7.09 8.28
CA GLY A 339 5.67 -7.25 7.13
C GLY A 339 5.67 -8.70 6.64
N SER A 340 5.87 -9.65 7.56
CA SER A 340 5.74 -11.09 7.30
C SER A 340 4.36 -11.47 6.77
N ALA A 341 3.29 -10.91 7.33
CA ALA A 341 1.93 -11.16 6.84
C ALA A 341 1.76 -10.73 5.36
N ARG A 342 2.27 -9.55 5.01
CA ARG A 342 2.27 -9.09 3.61
C ARG A 342 3.12 -9.99 2.72
N ASN A 343 4.33 -10.34 3.14
CA ASN A 343 5.23 -11.21 2.36
C ASN A 343 4.64 -12.60 2.12
N LEU A 344 4.05 -13.22 3.14
CA LEU A 344 3.33 -14.48 2.98
C LEU A 344 2.18 -14.34 1.99
N GLY A 345 1.44 -13.23 2.07
CA GLY A 345 0.42 -12.90 1.08
C GLY A 345 0.99 -12.77 -0.34
N VAL A 346 2.15 -12.12 -0.53
CA VAL A 346 2.84 -12.01 -1.83
C VAL A 346 3.26 -13.38 -2.36
N ASP A 347 3.78 -14.25 -1.50
CA ASP A 347 4.21 -15.60 -1.88
C ASP A 347 3.02 -16.48 -2.28
N LEU A 348 1.85 -16.23 -1.68
CA LEU A 348 0.59 -16.93 -1.98
C LEU A 348 -0.21 -16.31 -3.14
N ALA A 349 0.11 -15.08 -3.54
CA ALA A 349 -0.61 -14.30 -4.55
C ALA A 349 -0.44 -14.89 -5.95
N ARG A 350 -1.58 -15.15 -6.60
CA ARG A 350 -1.64 -15.79 -7.91
C ARG A 350 -1.91 -14.83 -9.06
N GLY A 351 -2.35 -13.62 -8.77
CA GLY A 351 -2.84 -12.69 -9.77
C GLY A 351 -1.76 -12.07 -10.65
N GLU A 352 -2.17 -11.54 -11.80
CA GLU A 352 -1.29 -10.76 -12.69
C GLU A 352 -0.81 -9.48 -12.01
N TYR A 353 -1.70 -8.86 -11.24
CA TYR A 353 -1.41 -7.72 -10.40
C TYR A 353 -1.49 -8.07 -8.91
N LEU A 354 -0.72 -7.32 -8.13
CA LEU A 354 -0.69 -7.38 -6.68
C LEU A 354 -1.16 -6.04 -6.11
N ALA A 355 -2.05 -6.08 -5.12
CA ALA A 355 -2.49 -4.92 -4.36
C ALA A 355 -2.43 -5.21 -2.85
N PHE A 356 -2.42 -4.17 -2.04
CA PHE A 356 -2.48 -4.28 -0.59
C PHE A 356 -3.66 -3.48 -0.05
N ALA A 357 -4.36 -4.01 0.94
CA ALA A 357 -5.38 -3.29 1.69
C ALA A 357 -5.29 -3.66 3.16
N ASP A 358 -5.21 -2.69 4.06
CA ASP A 358 -5.18 -2.97 5.48
C ASP A 358 -6.58 -3.39 5.95
N GLY A 359 -6.67 -4.40 6.84
CA GLY A 359 -7.92 -5.05 7.23
C GLY A 359 -8.95 -4.18 7.97
N ASP A 360 -8.66 -2.90 8.19
CA ASP A 360 -9.54 -1.90 8.79
C ASP A 360 -9.91 -0.75 7.86
N ASP A 361 -9.37 -0.74 6.64
CA ASP A 361 -9.61 0.28 5.63
C ASP A 361 -10.67 -0.16 4.63
N LEU A 362 -11.01 0.72 3.69
CA LEU A 362 -11.99 0.43 2.63
C LEU A 362 -11.40 0.75 1.25
N VAL A 363 -11.81 -0.05 0.25
CA VAL A 363 -11.50 0.20 -1.16
C VAL A 363 -12.77 0.67 -1.88
N PRO A 364 -12.79 1.88 -2.47
CA PRO A 364 -13.93 2.37 -3.25
C PRO A 364 -14.28 1.46 -4.42
N GLU A 365 -15.56 1.32 -4.73
CA GLU A 365 -16.04 0.62 -5.93
C GLU A 365 -15.35 1.18 -7.20
N GLY A 366 -14.95 0.26 -8.10
CA GLY A 366 -14.25 0.58 -9.35
C GLY A 366 -12.77 0.95 -9.21
N ALA A 367 -12.21 0.99 -7.99
CA ALA A 367 -10.81 1.35 -7.75
C ALA A 367 -9.84 0.41 -8.47
N TYR A 368 -10.00 -0.90 -8.32
CA TYR A 368 -9.09 -1.84 -8.96
C TYR A 368 -9.28 -1.91 -10.47
N ARG A 369 -10.51 -1.74 -10.99
CA ARG A 369 -10.74 -1.62 -12.44
C ARG A 369 -9.97 -0.42 -13.01
N ALA A 370 -10.06 0.75 -12.38
CA ALA A 370 -9.35 1.94 -12.84
C ALA A 370 -7.82 1.73 -12.85
N LEU A 371 -7.29 1.06 -11.81
CA LEU A 371 -5.86 0.77 -11.72
C LEU A 371 -5.40 -0.28 -12.76
N THR A 372 -6.16 -1.37 -12.94
CA THR A 372 -5.82 -2.40 -13.93
C THR A 372 -5.92 -1.87 -15.35
N GLU A 373 -6.98 -1.11 -15.68
CA GLU A 373 -7.15 -0.55 -17.02
C GLU A 373 -6.02 0.41 -17.38
N ALA A 374 -5.50 1.20 -16.43
CA ALA A 374 -4.32 2.04 -16.66
C ALA A 374 -3.08 1.19 -16.94
N GLY A 375 -2.76 0.25 -16.02
CA GLY A 375 -1.58 -0.61 -16.15
C GLY A 375 -1.59 -1.48 -17.40
N ASP A 376 -2.77 -1.85 -17.90
CA ASP A 376 -2.94 -2.63 -19.14
C ASP A 376 -2.69 -1.80 -20.40
N ARG A 377 -3.09 -0.52 -20.39
CA ARG A 377 -2.86 0.39 -21.52
C ARG A 377 -1.38 0.72 -21.69
N SER A 378 -0.68 0.99 -20.59
CA SER A 378 0.71 1.44 -20.61
C SER A 378 1.73 0.29 -20.55
N GLY A 379 1.34 -0.85 -19.97
CA GLY A 379 2.27 -1.91 -19.60
C GLY A 379 3.15 -1.56 -18.38
N SER A 380 2.79 -0.54 -17.59
CA SER A 380 3.59 -0.09 -16.45
C SER A 380 3.79 -1.15 -15.37
N ASP A 381 4.88 -0.97 -14.63
CA ASP A 381 5.30 -1.87 -13.54
C ASP A 381 4.47 -1.58 -12.26
N LEU A 382 4.00 -0.34 -12.12
CA LEU A 382 3.28 0.19 -10.97
C LEU A 382 2.21 1.20 -11.41
N VAL A 383 1.05 1.17 -10.77
CA VAL A 383 -0.01 2.17 -10.90
C VAL A 383 -0.37 2.70 -9.52
N LEU A 384 -0.55 4.01 -9.35
CA LEU A 384 -1.00 4.62 -8.10
C LEU A 384 -2.18 5.56 -8.29
N GLY A 385 -3.04 5.63 -7.27
CA GLY A 385 -4.18 6.53 -7.24
C GLY A 385 -4.27 7.38 -5.99
N ARG A 386 -5.25 8.28 -5.94
CA ARG A 386 -5.52 9.12 -4.77
C ARG A 386 -6.10 8.31 -3.63
N PHE A 387 -6.01 8.85 -2.43
CA PHE A 387 -6.70 8.30 -1.28
C PHE A 387 -7.36 9.38 -0.43
N LEU A 388 -8.40 8.97 0.28
CA LEU A 388 -9.02 9.77 1.32
C LEU A 388 -8.69 9.19 2.69
N LYS A 389 -8.82 10.03 3.71
CA LYS A 389 -8.88 9.60 5.10
C LYS A 389 -10.28 9.84 5.65
N PHE A 390 -10.74 8.95 6.53
CA PHE A 390 -12.03 9.14 7.19
C PHE A 390 -12.01 8.65 8.64
N SER A 391 -12.91 9.19 9.44
CA SER A 391 -13.20 8.81 10.81
C SER A 391 -14.72 8.70 10.96
N ALA A 392 -15.22 8.39 12.17
CA ALA A 392 -16.65 8.36 12.44
C ALA A 392 -17.39 9.69 12.14
N SER A 393 -16.69 10.83 12.16
CA SER A 393 -17.30 12.16 12.03
C SER A 393 -16.89 12.93 10.78
N LYS A 394 -15.81 12.54 10.09
CA LYS A 394 -15.22 13.35 9.03
C LYS A 394 -14.50 12.52 7.99
N THR A 395 -14.58 12.95 6.73
CA THR A 395 -13.74 12.51 5.61
C THR A 395 -12.94 13.70 5.08
N TRP A 396 -11.67 13.49 4.73
CA TRP A 396 -10.80 14.50 4.14
C TRP A 396 -9.83 13.90 3.13
N ASP A 397 -9.22 14.74 2.30
CA ASP A 397 -8.36 14.35 1.18
C ASP A 397 -6.94 14.86 1.40
N PRO A 398 -6.01 14.01 1.88
CA PRO A 398 -4.61 14.40 2.08
C PRO A 398 -3.85 14.63 0.77
N THR A 399 -4.29 14.01 -0.33
CA THR A 399 -3.62 14.14 -1.63
C THR A 399 -4.17 15.31 -2.45
N ARG A 400 -5.09 16.12 -1.89
CA ARG A 400 -5.70 17.29 -2.57
C ARG A 400 -4.70 18.29 -3.11
N SER A 401 -3.63 18.55 -2.36
CA SER A 401 -2.59 19.50 -2.76
C SER A 401 -1.50 18.88 -3.63
N TRP A 402 -1.51 17.57 -3.84
CA TRP A 402 -0.43 16.88 -4.54
C TRP A 402 -0.61 17.07 -6.05
N SER A 403 0.37 17.69 -6.69
CA SER A 403 0.35 18.02 -8.12
C SER A 403 0.23 16.79 -9.00
N VAL A 404 0.84 15.68 -8.58
CA VAL A 404 0.87 14.41 -9.30
C VAL A 404 -0.52 13.85 -9.61
N PHE A 405 -1.53 14.14 -8.77
CA PHE A 405 -2.89 13.63 -8.92
C PHE A 405 -3.89 14.63 -9.51
N LYS A 406 -3.43 15.63 -10.26
CA LYS A 406 -4.30 16.62 -10.93
C LYS A 406 -4.91 16.08 -12.22
N GLU A 407 -4.23 15.15 -12.86
CA GLU A 407 -4.59 14.53 -14.14
C GLU A 407 -4.06 13.10 -14.17
N ASP A 408 -4.63 12.28 -15.05
CA ASP A 408 -4.11 10.94 -15.31
C ASP A 408 -2.82 11.05 -16.13
N ARG A 409 -1.83 10.23 -15.81
CA ARG A 409 -0.54 10.21 -16.49
C ARG A 409 -0.09 8.78 -16.68
N GLU A 410 0.34 8.48 -17.89
CA GLU A 410 0.77 7.13 -18.25
C GLU A 410 2.28 7.10 -18.47
N ALA A 411 2.89 5.99 -18.07
CA ALA A 411 4.28 5.64 -18.29
C ALA A 411 5.32 6.71 -17.88
N VAL A 412 5.12 7.38 -16.75
CA VAL A 412 6.12 8.30 -16.20
C VAL A 412 7.19 7.56 -15.40
N ASP A 413 8.37 8.14 -15.22
CA ASP A 413 9.39 7.61 -14.32
C ASP A 413 9.58 8.51 -13.10
N LEU A 414 10.26 7.99 -12.07
CA LEU A 414 10.48 8.71 -10.80
C LEU A 414 11.33 9.98 -10.97
N VAL A 415 12.28 10.01 -11.90
CA VAL A 415 13.18 11.16 -12.12
C VAL A 415 12.45 12.28 -12.87
N GLY A 416 11.61 11.90 -13.84
CA GLY A 416 10.74 12.79 -14.58
C GLY A 416 9.63 13.40 -13.71
N GLU A 417 9.11 12.64 -12.76
CA GLU A 417 8.11 13.10 -11.79
C GLU A 417 8.48 12.77 -10.32
N PRO A 418 9.47 13.50 -9.74
CA PRO A 418 9.95 13.22 -8.38
C PRO A 418 8.89 13.31 -7.30
N SER A 419 7.81 14.07 -7.52
CA SER A 419 6.77 14.27 -6.51
C SER A 419 5.99 13.00 -6.18
N ILE A 420 6.09 11.95 -7.00
CA ILE A 420 5.57 10.60 -6.70
C ILE A 420 6.11 10.09 -5.37
N ILE A 421 7.37 10.40 -5.03
CA ILE A 421 8.04 9.92 -3.82
C ILE A 421 7.32 10.29 -2.53
N ARG A 422 6.43 11.32 -2.55
CA ARG A 422 5.60 11.71 -1.41
C ARG A 422 4.61 10.63 -0.99
N GLY A 423 4.17 9.78 -1.92
CA GLY A 423 3.15 8.76 -1.71
C GLY A 423 3.72 7.40 -1.32
N ARG A 424 4.21 7.22 -0.10
CA ARG A 424 4.94 5.98 0.28
C ARG A 424 4.11 4.87 0.92
N ALA A 425 2.79 5.02 0.98
CA ALA A 425 1.91 3.96 1.42
C ALA A 425 1.81 2.83 0.38
N CYS A 426 1.76 1.57 0.80
CA CYS A 426 1.65 0.44 -0.15
C CYS A 426 0.22 0.21 -0.69
N TRP A 427 -0.79 0.73 0.00
CA TRP A 427 -2.19 0.31 -0.19
C TRP A 427 -2.96 1.09 -1.27
N ASN A 428 -2.47 2.24 -1.74
CA ASN A 428 -3.11 3.00 -2.83
C ASN A 428 -2.51 2.69 -4.21
N LYS A 429 -2.04 1.45 -4.39
CA LYS A 429 -1.19 1.04 -5.50
C LYS A 429 -1.58 -0.34 -6.03
N LEU A 430 -1.28 -0.53 -7.31
CA LEU A 430 -1.34 -1.79 -8.01
C LEU A 430 0.03 -2.07 -8.63
N TYR A 431 0.59 -3.24 -8.38
CA TYR A 431 1.92 -3.64 -8.84
C TYR A 431 1.78 -4.78 -9.83
N ARG A 432 2.56 -4.79 -10.91
CA ARG A 432 2.67 -5.99 -11.75
C ARG A 432 3.36 -7.10 -10.94
N ALA A 433 2.66 -8.21 -10.71
CA ALA A 433 3.07 -9.19 -9.71
C ALA A 433 4.37 -9.91 -10.07
N SER A 434 4.60 -10.21 -11.36
CA SER A 434 5.86 -10.79 -11.83
C SER A 434 7.04 -9.87 -11.54
N TRP A 435 6.95 -8.61 -11.99
CA TRP A 435 7.98 -7.60 -11.75
C TRP A 435 8.27 -7.37 -10.26
N PHE A 436 7.23 -7.26 -9.42
CA PHE A 436 7.39 -7.08 -7.98
C PHE A 436 8.20 -8.23 -7.33
N ARG A 437 8.00 -9.47 -7.81
CA ARG A 437 8.74 -10.64 -7.35
C ARG A 437 10.17 -10.66 -7.91
N ASP A 438 10.35 -10.35 -9.19
CA ASP A 438 11.65 -10.35 -9.88
C ASP A 438 12.61 -9.32 -9.27
N GLU A 439 12.10 -8.15 -8.87
CA GLU A 439 12.86 -7.12 -8.15
C GLU A 439 13.10 -7.47 -6.65
N GLY A 440 12.58 -8.60 -6.17
CA GLY A 440 12.79 -9.07 -4.80
C GLY A 440 12.19 -8.16 -3.73
N ILE A 441 11.12 -7.42 -4.05
CA ILE A 441 10.53 -6.45 -3.11
C ILE A 441 9.85 -7.21 -1.96
N ARG A 442 10.26 -6.88 -0.73
CA ARG A 442 9.79 -7.53 0.52
C ARG A 442 9.65 -6.53 1.65
N PHE A 443 8.64 -6.73 2.50
CA PHE A 443 8.33 -5.88 3.64
C PHE A 443 9.10 -6.32 4.89
N PRO A 444 9.86 -5.42 5.55
CA PRO A 444 10.56 -5.78 6.78
C PRO A 444 9.61 -5.84 7.99
N ASP A 445 9.87 -6.75 8.94
CA ASP A 445 9.19 -6.74 10.24
C ASP A 445 9.84 -5.74 11.18
N VAL A 446 9.43 -4.49 11.03
CA VAL A 446 9.84 -3.38 11.88
C VAL A 446 8.64 -2.85 12.67
N PRO A 447 8.86 -2.32 13.88
CA PRO A 447 7.79 -1.77 14.71
C PRO A 447 6.95 -0.68 14.03
N ARG A 448 7.51 0.01 13.04
CA ARG A 448 6.86 1.08 12.31
C ARG A 448 7.44 1.26 10.90
N SER A 449 6.60 1.73 9.98
CA SER A 449 7.01 2.15 8.64
C SER A 449 7.59 1.01 7.82
N ASN A 450 6.98 -0.17 7.94
CA ASN A 450 7.37 -1.35 7.16
C ASN A 450 7.01 -1.23 5.68
N ASP A 451 6.29 -0.19 5.27
CA ASP A 451 5.86 0.08 3.90
C ASP A 451 6.79 1.04 3.15
N ILE A 452 7.48 1.97 3.83
CA ILE A 452 8.23 3.02 3.13
C ILE A 452 9.43 2.48 2.34
N VAL A 453 10.22 1.56 2.90
CA VAL A 453 11.38 1.00 2.19
C VAL A 453 10.94 0.19 0.96
N PRO A 454 10.00 -0.78 1.06
CA PRO A 454 9.51 -1.51 -0.11
C PRO A 454 8.94 -0.61 -1.20
N VAL A 455 8.19 0.43 -0.82
CA VAL A 455 7.56 1.34 -1.79
C VAL A 455 8.59 2.26 -2.45
N VAL A 456 9.58 2.77 -1.71
CA VAL A 456 10.68 3.55 -2.30
C VAL A 456 11.54 2.65 -3.21
N THR A 457 11.81 1.41 -2.83
CA THR A 457 12.45 0.43 -3.71
C THR A 457 11.63 0.24 -4.99
N ALA A 458 10.32 0.03 -4.88
CA ALA A 458 9.44 -0.10 -6.04
C ALA A 458 9.53 1.12 -6.97
N TYR A 459 9.51 2.33 -6.41
CA TYR A 459 9.63 3.56 -7.21
C TYR A 459 10.98 3.71 -7.90
N VAL A 460 12.08 3.39 -7.21
CA VAL A 460 13.43 3.50 -7.77
C VAL A 460 13.69 2.43 -8.85
N ARG A 461 13.06 1.25 -8.72
CA ARG A 461 13.23 0.12 -9.65
C ARG A 461 12.25 0.11 -10.83
N ALA A 462 11.10 0.78 -10.69
CA ALA A 462 10.09 0.80 -11.74
C ALA A 462 10.64 1.52 -12.98
N ARG A 463 10.45 0.93 -14.16
CA ARG A 463 10.80 1.58 -15.43
C ARG A 463 9.77 2.65 -15.76
N THR A 464 8.50 2.33 -15.53
CA THR A 464 7.38 3.23 -15.77
C THR A 464 6.29 3.04 -14.72
N ILE A 465 5.62 4.15 -14.40
CA ILE A 465 4.62 4.30 -13.37
C ILE A 465 3.42 5.03 -13.97
N ASP A 466 2.22 4.52 -13.74
CA ASP A 466 0.97 5.21 -14.08
C ASP A 466 0.38 5.89 -12.85
N ILE A 467 -0.25 7.03 -13.09
CA ILE A 467 -0.96 7.82 -12.09
C ILE A 467 -2.40 7.97 -12.54
N VAL A 468 -3.34 7.54 -11.70
CA VAL A 468 -4.76 7.81 -11.87
C VAL A 468 -5.24 8.87 -10.88
N ARG A 469 -6.08 9.79 -11.33
CA ARG A 469 -6.71 10.82 -10.49
C ARG A 469 -7.88 10.28 -9.68
N ASP A 470 -8.28 9.03 -9.91
CA ASP A 470 -9.33 8.35 -9.16
C ASP A 470 -8.94 8.15 -7.69
N ARG A 471 -9.97 8.10 -6.84
CA ARG A 471 -9.82 7.77 -5.42
C ARG A 471 -9.88 6.26 -5.31
N VAL A 472 -8.73 5.64 -5.09
CA VAL A 472 -8.59 4.19 -5.10
C VAL A 472 -8.54 3.58 -3.71
N TYR A 473 -8.57 4.41 -2.66
CA TYR A 473 -8.47 3.94 -1.29
C TYR A 473 -9.05 4.91 -0.25
N LEU A 474 -9.63 4.35 0.82
CA LEU A 474 -10.13 5.09 1.98
C LEU A 474 -9.44 4.57 3.25
N TYR A 475 -8.54 5.38 3.79
CA TYR A 475 -7.82 5.09 5.03
C TYR A 475 -8.64 5.47 6.25
N ARG A 476 -8.81 4.56 7.21
CA ARG A 476 -9.56 4.78 8.44
C ARG A 476 -8.67 5.31 9.55
N ASP A 477 -9.08 6.45 10.10
CA ASP A 477 -8.54 7.00 11.33
C ASP A 477 -9.32 6.43 12.53
N ARG A 478 -8.73 5.42 13.18
CA ARG A 478 -9.37 4.66 14.28
C ARG A 478 -9.53 5.51 15.55
N PRO A 479 -10.68 5.45 16.25
CA PRO A 479 -10.82 6.00 17.60
C PRO A 479 -9.84 5.33 18.58
N GLY A 480 -9.30 6.09 19.54
CA GLY A 480 -8.50 5.55 20.64
C GLY A 480 -7.04 5.19 20.32
N GLY A 481 -6.56 5.46 19.11
CA GLY A 481 -5.13 5.42 18.79
C GLY A 481 -4.47 4.02 18.81
N THR A 482 -5.24 2.96 18.58
CA THR A 482 -4.75 1.57 18.61
C THR A 482 -3.99 1.14 17.36
N SER A 483 -3.96 1.96 16.30
CA SER A 483 -3.19 1.68 15.08
C SER A 483 -1.67 1.75 15.35
N MET A 484 -0.86 1.07 14.51
CA MET A 484 0.61 1.20 14.58
C MET A 484 1.05 2.67 14.48
N THR A 485 0.32 3.46 13.68
CA THR A 485 0.54 4.90 13.48
C THR A 485 0.16 5.77 14.68
N ALA A 486 -0.68 5.27 15.59
CA ALA A 486 -1.16 6.00 16.76
C ALA A 486 -0.53 5.53 18.09
N LYS A 487 0.04 4.31 18.15
CA LYS A 487 1.02 3.88 19.18
C LYS A 487 2.40 4.57 19.03
N ALA A 488 2.44 5.61 18.22
CA ALA A 488 3.58 6.38 17.73
C ALA A 488 4.37 7.18 18.76
N GLY A 489 3.84 7.40 19.96
CA GLY A 489 4.42 8.31 20.94
C GLY A 489 5.68 7.80 21.64
N GLN A 490 6.26 6.68 21.22
CA GLN A 490 7.40 6.03 21.88
C GLN A 490 8.70 6.23 21.10
N LEU A 491 9.79 6.51 21.80
CA LEU A 491 11.15 6.68 21.25
C LEU A 491 11.58 5.52 20.33
N ARG A 492 11.19 4.29 20.66
CA ARG A 492 11.39 3.11 19.82
C ARG A 492 10.80 3.25 18.42
N GLY A 493 9.63 3.87 18.30
CA GLY A 493 8.96 4.13 17.01
C GLY A 493 9.69 5.16 16.17
N LEU A 494 10.22 6.22 16.79
CA LEU A 494 11.06 7.21 16.10
C LEU A 494 12.36 6.59 15.60
N ARG A 495 13.05 5.81 16.44
CA ARG A 495 14.27 5.09 16.05
C ARG A 495 14.04 4.15 14.87
N SER A 496 12.94 3.39 14.90
CA SER A 496 12.54 2.51 13.79
C SER A 496 12.33 3.30 12.51
N TYR A 497 11.59 4.40 12.57
CA TYR A 497 11.36 5.27 11.42
C TYR A 497 12.65 5.83 10.84
N LEU A 498 13.52 6.45 11.66
CA LEU A 498 14.78 7.03 11.19
C LEU A 498 15.67 5.97 10.53
N THR A 499 15.68 4.75 11.07
CA THR A 499 16.39 3.62 10.46
C THR A 499 15.85 3.30 9.06
N GLN A 500 14.52 3.24 8.90
CA GLN A 500 13.90 3.03 7.59
C GLN A 500 14.17 4.20 6.62
N GLU A 501 14.16 5.44 7.11
CA GLU A 501 14.44 6.62 6.29
C GLU A 501 15.90 6.68 5.80
N CYS A 502 16.86 6.22 6.60
CA CYS A 502 18.25 6.06 6.14
C CYS A 502 18.32 5.08 4.95
N LEU A 503 17.62 3.94 5.04
CA LEU A 503 17.57 2.96 3.94
C LEU A 503 16.91 3.54 2.68
N CYS A 504 15.80 4.28 2.84
CA CYS A 504 15.16 5.00 1.73
C CYS A 504 16.08 6.06 1.13
N LEU A 505 16.85 6.77 1.96
CA LEU A 505 17.80 7.77 1.51
C LEU A 505 18.93 7.17 0.68
N ASP A 506 19.47 6.03 1.09
CA ASP A 506 20.49 5.30 0.32
C ASP A 506 19.97 4.92 -1.07
N LEU A 507 18.71 4.46 -1.16
CA LEU A 507 18.05 4.16 -2.44
C LEU A 507 17.92 5.41 -3.31
N VAL A 508 17.44 6.53 -2.74
CA VAL A 508 17.28 7.80 -3.46
C VAL A 508 18.63 8.34 -3.92
N ARG A 509 19.66 8.34 -3.07
CA ARG A 509 21.01 8.77 -3.46
C ARG A 509 21.60 7.87 -4.53
N GLY A 510 21.31 6.58 -4.50
CA GLY A 510 21.72 5.60 -5.51
C GLY A 510 21.24 5.93 -6.93
N THR A 511 20.21 6.75 -7.08
CA THR A 511 19.76 7.26 -8.39
C THR A 511 20.68 8.32 -8.99
N GLY A 512 21.44 9.04 -8.15
CA GLY A 512 22.27 10.18 -8.56
C GLY A 512 21.48 11.44 -8.97
N ASP A 513 20.15 11.47 -8.83
CA ASP A 513 19.33 12.60 -9.25
C ASP A 513 19.14 13.64 -8.13
N ALA A 514 19.66 14.85 -8.37
CA ALA A 514 19.61 15.94 -7.40
C ALA A 514 18.18 16.48 -7.17
N ARG A 515 17.29 16.45 -8.18
CA ARG A 515 15.91 16.95 -8.04
C ARG A 515 15.09 16.01 -7.17
N LEU A 516 15.28 14.71 -7.34
CA LEU A 516 14.66 13.69 -6.51
C LEU A 516 15.17 13.77 -5.06
N LEU A 517 16.48 13.95 -4.86
CA LEU A 517 17.04 14.15 -3.51
C LEU A 517 16.47 15.41 -2.86
N ASP A 518 16.32 16.50 -3.60
CA ASP A 518 15.74 17.76 -3.09
C ASP A 518 14.27 17.57 -2.67
N GLU A 519 13.47 16.88 -3.51
CA GLU A 519 12.08 16.58 -3.24
C GLU A 519 11.91 15.64 -2.04
N TYR A 520 12.73 14.59 -1.97
CA TYR A 520 12.80 13.68 -0.83
C TYR A 520 13.16 14.43 0.45
N THR A 521 14.17 15.30 0.40
CA THR A 521 14.58 16.14 1.54
C THR A 521 13.41 16.98 2.03
N ARG A 522 12.75 17.73 1.14
CA ARG A 522 11.57 18.54 1.50
C ARG A 522 10.48 17.68 2.12
N MET A 523 10.23 16.48 1.59
CA MET A 523 9.25 15.57 2.18
C MET A 523 9.60 15.24 3.65
N ILE A 524 10.84 14.84 3.93
CA ILE A 524 11.32 14.48 5.28
C ILE A 524 11.21 15.67 6.23
N VAL A 525 11.83 16.80 5.88
CA VAL A 525 11.99 17.91 6.83
C VAL A 525 10.78 18.87 6.87
N GLN A 526 9.92 18.86 5.83
CA GLN A 526 8.77 19.76 5.76
C GLN A 526 7.40 19.08 5.98
N SER A 527 7.29 17.78 5.77
CA SER A 527 6.00 17.08 5.80
C SER A 527 6.01 15.83 6.66
N ASP A 528 6.20 14.65 6.06
CA ASP A 528 6.00 13.35 6.72
C ASP A 528 6.91 13.18 7.95
N GLY A 529 8.21 13.40 7.79
CA GLY A 529 9.17 13.31 8.90
C GLY A 529 8.92 14.34 9.99
N TRP A 530 8.59 15.58 9.62
CA TRP A 530 8.19 16.60 10.59
C TRP A 530 6.93 16.21 11.39
N VAL A 531 5.88 15.72 10.74
CA VAL A 531 4.65 15.27 11.42
C VAL A 531 4.94 14.15 12.41
N LEU A 532 5.87 13.25 12.10
CA LEU A 532 6.25 12.20 13.04
C LEU A 532 7.07 12.74 14.21
N VAL A 533 8.12 13.53 13.93
CA VAL A 533 8.98 14.13 14.96
C VAL A 533 8.14 14.89 15.97
N THR A 534 7.24 15.76 15.50
CA THR A 534 6.36 16.56 16.36
C THR A 534 5.48 15.72 17.27
N ARG A 535 4.83 14.66 16.75
CA ARG A 535 4.03 13.73 17.57
C ARG A 535 4.84 13.03 18.65
N VAL A 536 6.08 12.64 18.34
CA VAL A 536 6.96 11.98 19.32
C VAL A 536 7.37 12.96 20.41
N LEU A 537 7.75 14.20 20.05
CA LEU A 537 8.11 15.24 21.01
C LEU A 537 6.93 15.62 21.91
N GLU A 538 5.72 15.72 21.37
CA GLU A 538 4.51 15.99 22.15
C GLU A 538 4.23 14.90 23.19
N ALA A 539 4.44 13.62 22.82
CA ALA A 539 4.24 12.47 23.70
C ALA A 539 5.43 12.17 24.63
N LEU A 540 6.59 12.78 24.43
CA LEU A 540 7.82 12.49 25.16
C LEU A 540 7.70 12.87 26.65
N THR A 541 7.72 11.88 27.55
CA THR A 541 7.71 12.11 29.01
C THR A 541 9.08 11.86 29.63
N GLU A 542 9.71 10.74 29.27
CA GLU A 542 11.01 10.31 29.75
C GLU A 542 11.82 9.73 28.58
N SER A 543 13.14 9.79 28.71
CA SER A 543 14.13 9.28 27.75
C SER A 543 15.35 8.77 28.51
N SER A 544 15.94 7.68 28.03
CA SER A 544 17.23 7.19 28.52
C SER A 544 18.37 7.79 27.70
N PRO A 545 19.58 7.99 28.27
CA PRO A 545 20.74 8.45 27.49
C PRO A 545 21.08 7.54 26.30
N GLU A 546 20.82 6.24 26.42
CA GLU A 546 21.02 5.26 25.34
C GLU A 546 20.03 5.50 24.18
N ASP A 547 18.74 5.73 24.49
CA ASP A 547 17.74 6.05 23.47
C ASP A 547 18.03 7.38 22.77
N GLU A 548 18.44 8.40 23.54
CA GLU A 548 18.84 9.71 23.03
C GLU A 548 20.03 9.60 22.08
N ALA A 549 21.08 8.88 22.46
CA ALA A 549 22.24 8.63 21.61
C ALA A 549 21.86 7.88 20.33
N ALA A 550 21.06 6.82 20.44
CA ALA A 550 20.66 6.02 19.27
C ALA A 550 19.77 6.81 18.29
N ILE A 551 18.93 7.71 18.78
CA ILE A 551 18.12 8.61 17.93
C ILE A 551 19.01 9.67 17.30
N ALA A 552 19.94 10.25 18.05
CA ALA A 552 20.89 11.25 17.56
C ALA A 552 21.74 10.70 16.42
N ASP A 553 22.31 9.50 16.59
CA ASP A 553 23.10 8.81 15.56
C ASP A 553 22.32 8.65 14.25
N ARG A 554 21.07 8.18 14.35
CA ARG A 554 20.21 7.99 13.16
C ARG A 554 19.79 9.31 12.53
N MET A 555 19.51 10.33 13.34
CA MET A 555 19.19 11.67 12.84
C MET A 555 20.39 12.30 12.12
N ARG A 556 21.60 12.18 12.67
CA ARG A 556 22.84 12.64 12.01
C ARG A 556 23.05 11.94 10.67
N ALA A 557 22.96 10.61 10.66
CA ALA A 557 23.10 9.83 9.42
C ALA A 557 22.07 10.24 8.35
N LEU A 558 20.82 10.46 8.76
CA LEU A 558 19.77 10.91 7.85
C LEU A 558 20.09 12.30 7.29
N LEU A 559 20.26 13.31 8.16
CA LEU A 559 20.48 14.69 7.76
C LEU A 559 21.76 14.89 6.94
N GLY A 560 22.84 14.19 7.26
CA GLY A 560 24.11 14.27 6.50
C GLY A 560 24.00 13.75 5.07
N GLY A 561 23.01 12.90 4.76
CA GLY A 561 22.78 12.44 3.38
C GLY A 561 21.72 13.23 2.61
N LEU A 562 20.99 14.16 3.25
CA LEU A 562 19.95 14.96 2.59
C LEU A 562 20.55 16.10 1.73
N SER A 563 19.73 16.69 0.86
CA SER A 563 20.12 17.82 0.02
C SER A 563 20.46 19.06 0.86
N PRO A 564 21.69 19.58 0.79
CA PRO A 564 22.08 20.81 1.49
C PRO A 564 21.22 22.01 1.07
N ASP A 565 20.86 22.10 -0.22
CA ASP A 565 20.06 23.21 -0.75
C ASP A 565 18.62 23.17 -0.24
N ALA A 566 18.00 21.99 -0.12
CA ALA A 566 16.68 21.88 0.48
C ALA A 566 16.71 22.16 1.99
N LEU A 567 17.73 21.65 2.71
CA LEU A 567 17.95 21.94 4.13
C LEU A 567 18.11 23.44 4.37
N ALA A 568 18.76 24.17 3.45
CA ALA A 568 18.90 25.62 3.51
C ALA A 568 17.57 26.39 3.52
N THR A 569 16.50 25.78 2.99
CA THR A 569 15.18 26.39 2.91
C THR A 569 14.27 26.03 4.09
N LEU A 570 14.79 25.36 5.11
CA LEU A 570 14.01 24.98 6.29
C LEU A 570 13.54 26.21 7.09
N PRO A 571 12.28 26.21 7.58
CA PRO A 571 11.88 27.14 8.63
C PRO A 571 12.76 26.97 9.87
N MET A 572 13.06 28.08 10.51
CA MET A 572 14.11 28.15 11.54
C MET A 572 13.81 27.27 12.74
N GLU A 573 12.55 27.25 13.14
CA GLU A 573 12.06 26.50 14.29
C GLU A 573 12.30 25.00 14.06
N ARG A 574 12.17 24.54 12.82
CA ARG A 574 12.43 23.15 12.45
C ARG A 574 13.91 22.83 12.43
N ALA A 575 14.73 23.74 11.90
CA ALA A 575 16.19 23.60 11.90
C ALA A 575 16.71 23.40 13.33
N ILE A 576 16.25 24.22 14.28
CA ILE A 576 16.57 24.08 15.71
C ILE A 576 16.15 22.71 16.24
N VAL A 577 14.91 22.29 16.00
CA VAL A 577 14.40 21.00 16.49
C VAL A 577 15.21 19.84 15.93
N PHE A 578 15.49 19.80 14.63
CA PHE A 578 16.27 18.74 14.00
C PHE A 578 17.71 18.71 14.53
N SER A 579 18.35 19.86 14.72
CA SER A 579 19.70 19.95 15.27
C SER A 579 19.77 19.48 16.72
N LEU A 580 18.80 19.83 17.56
CA LEU A 580 18.74 19.36 18.95
C LEU A 580 18.50 17.85 19.03
N ILE A 581 17.70 17.28 18.12
CA ILE A 581 17.56 15.82 18.03
C ILE A 581 18.91 15.19 17.60
N ALA A 582 19.58 15.78 16.61
CA ALA A 582 20.87 15.30 16.11
C ALA A 582 22.01 15.41 17.14
N SER A 583 21.91 16.29 18.13
CA SER A 583 22.86 16.37 19.26
C SER A 583 22.49 15.46 20.44
N GLY A 584 21.34 14.79 20.39
CA GLY A 584 20.82 13.94 21.48
C GLY A 584 19.97 14.67 22.51
N ASP A 585 19.69 15.96 22.32
CA ASP A 585 18.91 16.77 23.25
C ASP A 585 17.41 16.76 22.93
N LEU A 586 16.75 15.63 23.19
CA LEU A 586 15.31 15.47 22.93
C LEU A 586 14.43 16.38 23.80
N ARG A 587 14.89 16.72 25.01
CA ARG A 587 14.17 17.65 25.90
C ARG A 587 14.22 19.08 25.37
N GLY A 588 15.37 19.50 24.86
CA GLY A 588 15.52 20.79 24.19
C GLY A 588 14.68 20.83 22.92
N ALA A 589 14.72 19.77 22.11
CA ALA A 589 13.89 19.66 20.91
C ALA A 589 12.39 19.78 21.23
N LYS A 590 11.92 19.12 22.30
CA LYS A 590 10.53 19.24 22.78
C LYS A 590 10.19 20.67 23.19
N ALA A 591 11.06 21.31 23.97
CA ALA A 591 10.85 22.69 24.42
C ALA A 591 10.80 23.66 23.23
N ALA A 592 11.70 23.52 22.25
CA ALA A 592 11.66 24.33 21.03
C ALA A 592 10.39 24.10 20.19
N HIS A 593 9.91 22.86 20.08
CA HIS A 593 8.69 22.52 19.35
C HIS A 593 7.41 23.09 19.98
N ALA A 594 7.37 23.21 21.32
CA ALA A 594 6.21 23.72 22.03
C ALA A 594 5.91 25.20 21.72
N GLU A 595 6.87 25.92 21.17
CA GLU A 595 6.81 27.36 20.98
C GLU A 595 6.46 27.73 19.53
N HIS A 596 5.63 28.77 19.37
CA HIS A 596 5.10 29.17 18.06
C HIS A 596 5.95 30.22 17.34
N ASN A 597 7.01 30.72 17.97
CA ASN A 597 7.94 31.65 17.38
C ASN A 597 9.36 31.40 17.88
N LEU A 598 10.33 31.88 17.10
CA LEU A 598 11.75 31.68 17.32
C LEU A 598 12.26 32.19 18.69
N LEU A 599 11.74 33.33 19.14
CA LEU A 599 12.15 33.99 20.40
C LEU A 599 11.78 33.12 21.61
N ASP A 600 10.55 32.63 21.62
CA ASP A 600 10.06 31.79 22.70
C ASP A 600 10.71 30.40 22.64
N ALA A 601 10.91 29.83 21.43
CA ALA A 601 11.66 28.58 21.25
C ALA A 601 13.08 28.69 21.81
N ALA A 602 13.79 29.79 21.52
CA ALA A 602 15.12 30.08 22.04
C ALA A 602 15.14 30.17 23.57
N ARG A 603 14.18 30.88 24.16
CA ARG A 603 14.05 30.99 25.62
C ARG A 603 13.74 29.64 26.28
N ALA A 604 12.85 28.86 25.67
CA ALA A 604 12.42 27.56 26.18
C ALA A 604 13.57 26.56 26.24
N ILE A 605 14.54 26.65 25.32
CA ILE A 605 15.76 25.83 25.36
C ILE A 605 16.87 26.41 26.26
N GLY A 606 16.65 27.54 26.94
CA GLY A 606 17.67 28.15 27.81
C GLY A 606 18.61 29.13 27.10
N GLY A 607 18.32 29.49 25.85
CA GLY A 607 19.05 30.47 25.05
C GLY A 607 20.14 29.86 24.17
N LEU A 608 21.05 30.73 23.70
CA LEU A 608 22.11 30.39 22.74
C LEU A 608 23.08 29.31 23.26
N GLU A 609 23.26 29.21 24.58
CA GLU A 609 24.16 28.26 25.24
C GLU A 609 23.85 26.80 24.88
N ARG A 610 22.56 26.44 24.76
CA ARG A 610 22.16 25.07 24.43
C ARG A 610 22.33 24.74 22.95
N LEU A 611 22.24 25.75 22.07
CA LEU A 611 22.58 25.60 20.65
C LEU A 611 24.09 25.49 20.44
N VAL A 612 24.89 26.22 21.22
CA VAL A 612 26.36 26.06 21.23
C VAL A 612 26.72 24.66 21.71
N ALA A 613 26.13 24.19 22.81
CA ALA A 613 26.33 22.83 23.31
C ALA A 613 25.91 21.77 22.28
N ALA A 614 24.80 21.99 21.56
CA ALA A 614 24.39 21.12 20.46
C ALA A 614 25.41 21.13 19.31
N SER A 615 25.95 22.31 18.96
CA SER A 615 27.01 22.43 17.95
C SER A 615 28.29 21.70 18.38
N ASP A 616 28.76 21.93 19.61
CA ASP A 616 29.95 21.27 20.16
C ASP A 616 29.77 19.75 20.22
N ALA A 617 28.56 19.27 20.54
CA ALA A 617 28.23 17.85 20.52
C ALA A 617 28.25 17.26 19.11
N LEU A 618 27.83 18.01 18.09
CA LEU A 618 27.94 17.59 16.69
C LEU A 618 29.40 17.56 16.22
N ASP A 619 30.22 18.55 16.59
CA ASP A 619 31.65 18.55 16.28
C ASP A 619 32.38 17.36 16.94
N ALA A 620 32.08 17.10 18.22
CA ALA A 620 32.65 15.97 18.94
C ALA A 620 32.26 14.62 18.33
N ALA A 621 31.14 14.58 17.59
CA ALA A 621 30.65 13.40 16.88
C ALA A 621 31.12 13.33 15.41
N ASP A 622 31.99 14.25 14.96
CA ASP A 622 32.47 14.34 13.57
C ASP A 622 31.31 14.39 12.55
N ALA A 623 30.32 15.23 12.85
CA ALA A 623 29.10 15.35 12.06
C ALA A 623 29.34 15.96 10.66
N ASP A 624 28.51 15.54 9.69
CA ASP A 624 28.58 16.02 8.31
C ASP A 624 28.45 17.56 8.20
N PRO A 625 29.23 18.25 7.33
CA PRO A 625 29.11 19.71 7.12
C PRO A 625 27.70 20.22 6.79
N ALA A 626 26.82 19.38 6.23
CA ALA A 626 25.42 19.71 6.00
C ALA A 626 24.65 19.92 7.33
N LEU A 627 24.97 19.17 8.39
CA LEU A 627 24.40 19.34 9.73
C LEU A 627 24.83 20.67 10.36
N HIS A 628 26.09 21.04 10.19
CA HIS A 628 26.58 22.35 10.62
C HIS A 628 25.89 23.49 9.85
N SER A 629 25.52 23.26 8.59
CA SER A 629 24.72 24.23 7.82
C SER A 629 23.32 24.43 8.41
N VAL A 630 22.66 23.36 8.91
CA VAL A 630 21.34 23.47 9.59
C VAL A 630 21.44 24.32 10.86
N LEU A 631 22.48 24.11 11.68
CA LEU A 631 22.73 24.93 12.89
C LEU A 631 23.16 26.35 12.56
N ALA A 632 23.98 26.55 11.54
CA ALA A 632 24.45 27.87 11.12
C ALA A 632 23.28 28.76 10.67
N LEU A 633 22.27 28.17 10.03
CA LEU A 633 21.02 28.87 9.68
C LEU A 633 20.26 29.30 10.95
N ALA A 634 20.16 28.42 11.96
CA ALA A 634 19.51 28.69 13.25
C ALA A 634 20.15 29.83 14.06
N SER A 635 21.48 29.90 14.05
CA SER A 635 22.24 30.54 15.13
C SER A 635 22.13 32.06 15.18
N ALA A 636 22.19 32.77 14.05
CA ALA A 636 22.24 34.23 14.10
C ALA A 636 20.88 34.89 14.36
N ARG A 637 19.75 34.28 13.96
CA ARG A 637 18.42 34.82 14.31
C ARG A 637 18.04 34.51 15.75
N VAL A 638 18.49 33.36 16.29
CA VAL A 638 18.39 33.07 17.72
C VAL A 638 19.26 34.03 18.54
N ALA A 639 20.46 34.35 18.06
CA ALA A 639 21.29 35.35 18.72
C ALA A 639 20.71 36.76 18.64
N LEU A 640 20.12 37.14 17.51
CA LEU A 640 19.38 38.40 17.39
C LEU A 640 18.21 38.45 18.40
N ALA A 641 17.47 37.34 18.53
CA ALA A 641 16.40 37.17 19.52
C ALA A 641 16.89 37.23 20.99
N GLU A 642 18.04 36.61 21.29
CA GLU A 642 18.62 36.63 22.64
C GLU A 642 19.18 38.00 23.00
N VAL A 643 19.85 38.68 22.07
CA VAL A 643 20.32 40.07 22.23
C VAL A 643 19.15 41.01 22.54
N GLN A 644 17.97 40.79 21.94
CA GLN A 644 16.74 41.52 22.27
C GLN A 644 16.19 41.22 23.68
N SER A 645 16.45 40.03 24.22
CA SER A 645 15.85 39.56 25.48
C SER A 645 16.74 39.75 26.71
N ARG A 646 18.06 39.69 26.54
CA ARG A 646 19.08 39.82 27.59
C ARG A 646 20.06 40.95 27.25
N ALA A 647 19.71 42.17 27.62
CA ALA A 647 20.56 43.37 27.47
C ALA A 647 21.90 43.34 28.27
N ARG A 648 22.38 42.18 28.75
CA ARG A 648 23.54 42.12 29.67
C ARG A 648 24.74 41.29 29.19
N ASP A 649 24.67 40.54 28.09
CA ASP A 649 25.85 39.82 27.57
C ASP A 649 25.84 39.61 26.04
N ALA A 650 25.76 40.71 25.30
CA ALA A 650 25.85 40.70 23.85
C ALA A 650 27.19 40.15 23.33
N ALA A 651 28.27 40.22 24.14
CA ALA A 651 29.59 39.72 23.78
C ALA A 651 29.66 38.18 23.79
N SER A 652 29.06 37.53 24.79
CA SER A 652 28.93 36.07 24.82
C SER A 652 28.05 35.55 23.68
N ALA A 653 26.93 36.24 23.41
CA ALA A 653 26.06 35.91 22.28
C ALA A 653 26.80 36.05 20.93
N ALA A 654 27.59 37.12 20.77
CA ALA A 654 28.43 37.37 19.60
C ALA A 654 29.49 36.28 19.39
N ALA A 655 30.21 35.90 20.44
CA ALA A 655 31.26 34.88 20.39
C ALA A 655 30.69 33.49 20.02
N ALA A 656 29.52 33.16 20.57
CA ALA A 656 28.82 31.93 20.27
C ALA A 656 28.31 31.87 18.81
N VAL A 657 27.76 32.97 18.27
CA VAL A 657 27.39 33.05 16.85
C VAL A 657 28.60 32.90 15.95
N ALA A 658 29.69 33.60 16.25
CA ALA A 658 30.92 33.52 15.49
C ALA A 658 31.49 32.09 15.50
N SER A 659 31.47 31.42 16.67
CA SER A 659 31.87 30.03 16.82
C SER A 659 31.04 29.10 15.92
N ILE A 660 29.71 29.16 15.99
CA ILE A 660 28.84 28.29 15.19
C ILE A 660 28.96 28.61 13.68
N ALA A 661 29.04 29.90 13.32
CA ALA A 661 29.22 30.32 11.93
C ALA A 661 30.56 29.90 11.34
N SER A 662 31.63 29.89 12.14
CA SER A 662 32.97 29.46 11.69
C SER A 662 33.05 27.97 11.33
N ARG A 663 32.14 27.16 11.87
CA ARG A 663 32.05 25.71 11.61
C ARG A 663 31.14 25.37 10.44
N ALA A 664 30.46 26.37 9.87
CA ALA A 664 29.65 26.20 8.67
C ALA A 664 30.56 26.13 7.42
N PRO A 665 30.27 25.25 6.45
CA PRO A 665 31.09 25.15 5.23
C PRO A 665 31.14 26.48 4.46
N GLU A 666 32.30 26.82 3.88
CA GLU A 666 32.52 28.05 3.09
C GLU A 666 31.55 28.16 1.90
N ASN A 667 31.13 27.02 1.33
CA ASN A 667 30.18 26.91 0.21
C ASN A 667 28.73 26.63 0.63
N GLY A 668 28.42 26.69 1.94
CA GLY A 668 27.05 26.55 2.45
C GLY A 668 26.16 27.75 2.06
N PRO A 669 24.86 27.74 2.41
CA PRO A 669 23.89 28.77 2.04
C PRO A 669 24.16 30.12 2.76
N ARG A 670 25.27 30.77 2.43
CA ARG A 670 25.69 32.13 2.81
C ARG A 670 24.93 33.21 2.04
N ARG A 671 23.61 33.07 1.88
CA ARG A 671 22.80 33.99 1.05
C ARG A 671 21.88 34.92 1.82
N ASP A 672 22.05 35.07 3.13
CA ASP A 672 21.40 36.17 3.88
C ASP A 672 22.45 37.25 4.20
N PRO A 673 22.48 38.38 3.48
CA PRO A 673 23.47 39.45 3.64
C PRO A 673 23.42 40.11 5.02
N ARG A 674 22.28 39.99 5.70
CA ARG A 674 22.11 40.46 7.08
C ARG A 674 22.97 39.68 8.05
N MET A 675 23.34 38.44 7.72
CA MET A 675 24.18 37.58 8.56
C MET A 675 25.57 38.16 8.72
N GLY A 676 26.16 38.64 7.62
CA GLY A 676 27.46 39.27 7.67
C GLY A 676 27.47 40.53 8.50
N VAL A 677 26.45 41.36 8.32
CA VAL A 677 26.27 42.57 9.12
C VAL A 677 26.02 42.24 10.60
N VAL A 678 25.25 41.19 10.94
CA VAL A 678 25.03 40.76 12.32
C VAL A 678 26.31 40.21 12.94
N VAL A 679 27.06 39.36 12.24
CA VAL A 679 28.34 38.79 12.72
C VAL A 679 29.37 39.90 12.89
N GLU A 680 29.53 40.78 11.91
CA GLU A 680 30.49 41.90 11.95
C GLU A 680 30.10 42.94 13.01
N ALA A 681 28.82 43.33 13.12
CA ALA A 681 28.35 44.23 14.17
C ALA A 681 28.47 43.62 15.57
N SER A 682 28.33 42.31 15.69
CA SER A 682 28.53 41.56 16.94
C SER A 682 30.01 41.49 17.33
N LEU A 683 30.89 41.17 16.39
CA LEU A 683 32.35 41.15 16.59
C LEU A 683 32.91 42.54 16.89
N ALA A 684 32.34 43.60 16.30
CA ALA A 684 32.74 44.98 16.50
C ALA A 684 32.07 45.66 17.72
N GLY A 685 31.23 44.94 18.49
CA GLY A 685 30.52 45.52 19.64
C GLY A 685 29.59 46.69 19.29
N ARG A 686 29.05 46.73 18.07
CA ARG A 686 28.19 47.80 17.55
C ARG A 686 26.73 47.57 17.96
N HIS A 687 26.46 47.61 19.26
CA HIS A 687 25.17 47.28 19.89
C HIS A 687 23.96 48.02 19.26
N GLY A 688 24.12 49.30 18.90
CA GLY A 688 23.04 50.07 18.26
C GLY A 688 22.67 49.59 16.85
N VAL A 689 23.59 48.96 16.12
CA VAL A 689 23.32 48.36 14.80
C VAL A 689 22.50 47.08 14.96
N LEU A 690 22.81 46.28 16.00
CA LEU A 690 22.07 45.06 16.33
C LEU A 690 20.63 45.36 16.79
N GLU A 691 20.43 46.35 17.66
CA GLU A 691 19.09 46.79 18.08
C GLU A 691 18.24 47.28 16.89
N ARG A 692 18.84 48.01 15.95
CA ARG A 692 18.14 48.56 14.77
C ARG A 692 17.85 47.52 13.68
N LEU A 693 18.76 46.57 13.45
CA LEU A 693 18.52 45.41 12.56
C LEU A 693 17.33 44.57 13.01
N SER A 694 17.11 44.53 14.33
CA SER A 694 16.02 43.79 14.97
C SER A 694 14.63 44.40 14.75
N ALA A 695 14.55 45.69 14.38
CA ALA A 695 13.31 46.40 14.08
C ALA A 695 12.84 46.25 12.62
N VAL A 696 13.65 45.64 11.75
CA VAL A 696 13.38 45.52 10.31
C VAL A 696 12.76 44.17 9.98
N GLY A 697 11.44 44.15 9.76
CA GLY A 697 10.77 43.02 9.14
C GLY A 697 11.15 42.89 7.65
N GLY A 698 12.05 41.95 7.33
CA GLY A 698 12.11 41.28 6.02
C GLY A 698 12.56 42.06 4.76
N GLY A 699 12.77 43.37 4.80
CA GLY A 699 13.30 44.13 3.65
C GLY A 699 14.81 43.91 3.44
N GLY A 700 15.25 43.61 2.22
CA GLY A 700 16.67 43.56 1.84
C GLY A 700 17.12 44.85 1.13
N VAL A 701 18.43 45.00 0.90
CA VAL A 701 18.96 46.03 -0.03
C VAL A 701 18.63 45.58 -1.44
N VAL A 702 17.97 46.43 -2.25
CA VAL A 702 17.47 46.09 -3.58
C VAL A 702 17.78 47.21 -4.57
N ALA A 703 18.37 46.88 -5.71
CA ALA A 703 18.51 47.81 -6.83
C ALA A 703 17.15 48.02 -7.50
N ARG A 704 16.73 49.28 -7.67
CA ARG A 704 15.42 49.66 -8.21
C ARG A 704 15.52 50.19 -9.63
N THR A 705 16.51 51.04 -9.89
CA THR A 705 16.67 51.74 -11.16
C THR A 705 18.12 51.71 -11.61
N ALA A 706 18.33 51.52 -12.91
CA ALA A 706 19.64 51.69 -13.54
C ALA A 706 19.49 52.66 -14.72
N ARG A 707 20.31 53.71 -14.76
CA ARG A 707 20.28 54.77 -15.79
C ARG A 707 21.67 55.00 -16.35
N ARG A 708 21.78 55.19 -17.66
CA ARG A 708 23.06 55.47 -18.32
C ARG A 708 23.37 56.96 -18.22
N LEU A 709 24.57 57.32 -17.76
CA LEU A 709 25.04 58.71 -17.65
C LEU A 709 26.50 58.79 -18.13
N GLY A 710 26.79 59.63 -19.13
CA GLY A 710 28.15 60.03 -19.49
C GLY A 710 29.14 58.88 -19.78
N GLY A 711 28.70 57.79 -20.41
CA GLY A 711 29.53 56.61 -20.69
C GLY A 711 29.58 55.55 -19.59
N GLY A 712 28.97 55.81 -18.42
CA GLY A 712 28.80 54.85 -17.32
C GLY A 712 27.33 54.50 -17.02
N VAL A 713 27.11 53.74 -15.94
CA VAL A 713 25.77 53.35 -15.45
C VAL A 713 25.61 53.78 -13.99
N GLN A 714 24.60 54.60 -13.71
CA GLN A 714 24.12 54.88 -12.35
C GLN A 714 23.12 53.81 -11.96
N VAL A 715 23.34 53.18 -10.80
CA VAL A 715 22.40 52.23 -10.19
C VAL A 715 21.92 52.84 -8.89
N GLU A 716 20.61 52.89 -8.73
CA GLU A 716 19.92 53.39 -7.55
C GLU A 716 19.05 52.28 -6.98
N GLY A 717 18.92 52.26 -5.67
CA GLY A 717 18.16 51.25 -4.98
C GLY A 717 17.62 51.71 -3.65
N GLU A 718 16.77 50.86 -3.11
CA GLU A 718 16.22 51.01 -1.78
C GLU A 718 16.92 50.03 -0.85
N ALA A 719 16.92 50.39 0.42
CA ALA A 719 17.36 49.57 1.53
C ALA A 719 16.41 49.82 2.70
N PRO A 720 16.34 48.92 3.67
CA PRO A 720 15.71 49.24 4.93
C PRO A 720 16.31 50.52 5.51
N VAL A 721 15.46 51.47 5.93
CA VAL A 721 15.89 52.73 6.55
C VAL A 721 16.80 52.50 7.78
N ALA A 722 16.68 51.35 8.45
CA ALA A 722 17.54 50.98 9.56
C ALA A 722 19.01 50.71 9.18
N LEU A 723 19.31 50.56 7.88
CA LEU A 723 20.68 50.49 7.37
C LEU A 723 21.28 51.88 7.11
N ALA A 724 20.55 52.98 7.35
CA ALA A 724 21.06 54.33 7.16
C ALA A 724 22.39 54.56 7.92
N GLY A 725 23.39 55.09 7.22
CA GLY A 725 24.76 55.26 7.69
C GLY A 725 25.65 54.01 7.56
N ALA A 726 25.13 52.87 7.10
CA ALA A 726 25.94 51.70 6.79
C ALA A 726 26.69 51.91 5.47
N ARG A 727 27.99 51.59 5.47
CA ARG A 727 28.80 51.51 4.25
C ARG A 727 28.87 50.09 3.76
N LEU A 728 28.58 49.89 2.48
CA LEU A 728 28.55 48.59 1.83
C LEU A 728 29.38 48.66 0.55
N THR A 729 29.99 47.55 0.16
CA THR A 729 30.82 47.47 -1.05
C THR A 729 30.03 46.85 -2.19
N VAL A 730 30.03 47.50 -3.35
CA VAL A 730 29.47 47.00 -4.60
C VAL A 730 30.52 46.15 -5.30
N LEU A 731 30.16 44.90 -5.55
CA LEU A 731 30.98 43.90 -6.24
C LEU A 731 30.37 43.56 -7.60
N ALA A 732 31.21 43.15 -8.54
CA ALA A 732 30.81 42.65 -9.85
C ALA A 732 31.50 41.34 -10.20
N GLU A 733 30.72 40.34 -10.61
CA GLU A 733 31.20 39.01 -11.00
C GLU A 733 30.76 38.70 -12.44
N PRO A 734 31.60 38.14 -13.31
CA PRO A 734 31.17 37.70 -14.64
C PRO A 734 30.10 36.60 -14.54
N ASP A 735 29.04 36.68 -15.35
CA ASP A 735 27.94 35.69 -15.32
C ASP A 735 28.41 34.27 -15.71
N ALA A 736 29.48 34.20 -16.51
CA ALA A 736 30.17 32.97 -16.92
C ALA A 736 31.12 32.39 -15.85
N GLY A 737 31.26 33.05 -14.69
CA GLY A 737 32.22 32.71 -13.64
C GLY A 737 33.60 33.34 -13.87
N GLY A 738 34.23 33.83 -12.79
CA GLY A 738 35.52 34.52 -12.84
C GLY A 738 35.80 35.30 -11.54
N PRO A 739 36.92 36.05 -11.46
CA PRO A 739 37.26 36.82 -10.27
C PRO A 739 36.21 37.91 -10.00
N VAL A 740 35.89 38.10 -8.73
CA VAL A 740 34.97 39.15 -8.27
C VAL A 740 35.74 40.47 -8.19
N HIS A 741 35.17 41.53 -8.73
CA HIS A 741 35.76 42.87 -8.75
C HIS A 741 35.02 43.79 -7.79
N ALA A 742 35.72 44.41 -6.84
CA ALA A 742 35.16 45.51 -6.08
C ALA A 742 35.10 46.77 -6.93
N LEU A 743 33.89 47.30 -7.10
CA LEU A 743 33.64 48.51 -7.89
C LEU A 743 33.72 49.76 -7.05
N GLY A 744 33.38 49.69 -5.76
CA GLY A 744 33.42 50.82 -4.83
C GLY A 744 32.40 50.70 -3.71
N GLN A 745 32.29 51.72 -2.87
CA GLN A 745 31.38 51.72 -1.72
C GLN A 745 30.13 52.56 -1.95
N ILE A 746 29.05 52.15 -1.30
CA ILE A 746 27.80 52.90 -1.14
C ILE A 746 27.56 53.16 0.33
N GLU A 747 26.94 54.29 0.63
CA GLU A 747 26.40 54.58 1.95
C GLU A 747 24.88 54.64 1.85
N ILE A 748 24.19 53.92 2.73
CA ILE A 748 22.73 53.98 2.76
C ILE A 748 22.32 55.30 3.41
N SER A 749 21.53 56.10 2.69
CA SER A 749 20.98 57.37 3.17
C SER A 749 19.53 57.19 3.59
N ASP A 750 19.11 57.82 4.69
CA ASP A 750 17.70 57.95 5.04
C ASP A 750 17.10 59.13 4.25
N VAL A 751 16.17 58.83 3.34
CA VAL A 751 15.44 59.82 2.55
C VAL A 751 13.96 59.63 2.84
N GLU A 752 13.36 60.58 3.56
CA GLU A 752 11.92 60.61 3.90
C GLU A 752 11.41 59.35 4.61
N GLY A 753 12.25 58.68 5.41
CA GLY A 753 11.89 57.45 6.14
C GLY A 753 12.09 56.17 5.35
N GLU A 754 12.66 56.26 4.14
CA GLU A 754 13.06 55.13 3.32
C GLU A 754 14.58 55.13 3.13
N GLY A 755 15.21 53.98 3.33
CA GLY A 755 16.65 53.83 3.07
C GLY A 755 16.89 53.82 1.57
N SER A 756 17.82 54.62 1.08
CA SER A 756 18.16 54.73 -0.33
C SER A 756 19.67 54.69 -0.53
N TRP A 757 20.09 54.23 -1.70
CA TRP A 757 21.49 54.23 -2.08
C TRP A 757 21.64 54.46 -3.58
N SER A 758 22.81 54.96 -3.97
CA SER A 758 23.12 55.27 -5.36
C SER A 758 24.60 54.98 -5.61
N PHE A 759 24.90 54.38 -6.76
CA PHE A 759 26.26 53.99 -7.15
C PHE A 759 26.51 54.23 -8.63
N ALA A 760 27.66 54.82 -8.96
CA ALA A 760 28.06 55.10 -10.34
C ALA A 760 29.14 54.12 -10.81
N ILE A 761 28.85 53.36 -11.87
CA ILE A 761 29.82 52.51 -12.55
C ILE A 761 30.41 53.29 -13.72
N GLY A 762 31.68 53.70 -13.60
CA GLY A 762 32.37 54.50 -14.62
C GLY A 762 32.74 53.73 -15.90
N PRO A 763 32.97 54.43 -17.02
CA PRO A 763 33.48 53.83 -18.25
C PRO A 763 34.83 53.15 -18.00
N GLY A 764 34.98 51.89 -18.41
CA GLY A 764 36.19 51.09 -18.22
C GLY A 764 36.30 50.34 -16.88
N ALA A 765 35.32 50.48 -15.97
CA ALA A 765 35.30 49.74 -14.70
C ALA A 765 35.04 48.23 -14.87
N LEU A 766 34.43 47.82 -15.98
CA LEU A 766 34.14 46.43 -16.34
C LEU A 766 34.51 46.18 -17.81
N ALA A 767 34.89 44.93 -18.13
CA ALA A 767 35.08 44.49 -19.51
C ALA A 767 33.74 44.11 -20.17
N ASP A 768 33.69 44.05 -21.50
CA ASP A 768 32.49 43.65 -22.26
C ASP A 768 32.01 42.26 -21.83
N GLY A 769 30.75 42.15 -21.40
CA GLY A 769 30.21 40.90 -20.88
C GLY A 769 28.91 41.05 -20.08
N VAL A 770 28.36 39.93 -19.60
CA VAL A 770 27.27 39.93 -18.62
C VAL A 770 27.88 39.81 -17.24
N TRP A 771 27.49 40.70 -16.34
CA TRP A 771 27.99 40.84 -14.99
C TRP A 771 26.86 40.73 -13.98
N ARG A 772 27.13 40.09 -12.85
CA ARG A 772 26.26 40.04 -11.67
C ARG A 772 26.74 41.09 -10.69
N LEU A 773 25.85 41.99 -10.29
CA LEU A 773 26.15 42.96 -9.23
C LEU A 773 25.75 42.39 -7.88
N GLN A 774 26.66 42.54 -6.92
CA GLN A 774 26.48 42.10 -5.54
C GLN A 774 26.79 43.25 -4.58
N ILE A 775 26.17 43.26 -3.39
CA ILE A 775 26.55 44.17 -2.30
C ILE A 775 27.04 43.33 -1.13
N ALA A 776 28.22 43.63 -0.63
CA ALA A 776 28.83 42.98 0.53
C ALA A 776 29.03 43.98 1.69
N ALA A 777 29.05 43.46 2.92
CA ALA A 777 29.48 44.22 4.08
C ALA A 777 31.03 44.18 4.18
N GLY A 778 31.67 45.31 4.46
CA GLY A 778 33.13 45.42 4.64
C GLY A 778 33.88 46.15 3.51
N ASP A 779 35.15 46.49 3.77
CA ASP A 779 35.99 47.37 2.93
C ASP A 779 36.78 46.66 1.82
N ASP A 780 36.87 45.33 1.84
CA ASP A 780 37.76 44.56 0.95
C ASP A 780 37.03 43.72 -0.11
N ALA A 781 37.64 43.63 -1.30
CA ALA A 781 37.18 42.82 -2.44
C ALA A 781 37.18 41.30 -2.19
N ALA A 782 37.72 40.86 -1.06
CA ALA A 782 37.89 39.45 -0.68
C ALA A 782 37.22 39.18 0.68
N GLY A 783 35.88 39.15 0.69
CA GLY A 783 35.08 38.84 1.90
C GLY A 783 33.86 37.98 1.55
N PRO A 784 33.51 36.94 2.33
CA PRO A 784 32.61 35.86 1.92
C PRO A 784 31.11 36.12 2.20
N GLU A 785 30.64 37.37 2.11
CA GLU A 785 29.31 37.79 2.59
C GLU A 785 28.59 38.75 1.62
N ALA A 786 28.39 38.31 0.38
CA ALA A 786 27.79 39.13 -0.68
C ALA A 786 26.32 38.77 -0.99
N ALA A 787 25.47 39.79 -1.08
CA ALA A 787 24.08 39.74 -1.53
C ALA A 787 23.97 39.85 -3.05
N PHE A 788 23.24 38.96 -3.71
CA PHE A 788 22.94 39.11 -5.13
C PHE A 788 21.78 40.10 -5.37
N LEU A 789 21.98 41.09 -6.26
CA LEU A 789 20.98 42.15 -6.50
C LEU A 789 20.40 42.16 -7.91
N SER A 790 21.23 41.95 -8.94
CA SER A 790 20.80 42.06 -10.35
C SER A 790 21.84 41.54 -11.35
N ARG A 791 21.37 41.15 -12.56
CA ARG A 791 22.23 40.90 -13.73
C ARG A 791 22.28 42.15 -14.62
N LEU A 792 23.48 42.53 -15.04
CA LEU A 792 23.79 43.67 -15.90
C LEU A 792 24.54 43.18 -17.15
N ARG A 793 24.26 43.70 -18.35
CA ARG A 793 25.08 43.47 -19.55
C ARG A 793 25.87 44.74 -19.87
N TRP A 794 27.19 44.62 -20.03
CA TRP A 794 28.16 45.71 -20.16
C TRP A 794 28.95 45.63 -21.47
N SER A 795 29.28 46.77 -22.07
CA SER A 795 30.19 46.89 -23.23
C SER A 795 31.01 48.19 -23.14
N ALA A 796 32.30 48.11 -23.45
CA ALA A 796 33.28 49.18 -23.42
C ALA A 796 33.39 49.96 -24.73
N GLN A 797 32.63 49.60 -25.78
CA GLN A 797 32.53 50.41 -26.99
C GLN A 797 31.55 51.59 -26.79
N PRO A 798 31.89 52.82 -27.26
CA PRO A 798 30.93 53.90 -27.32
C PRO A 798 29.87 53.58 -28.38
N PHE A 799 28.62 53.38 -27.95
CA PHE A 799 27.47 53.28 -28.85
C PHE A 799 27.31 54.57 -29.67
N SER A 800 27.21 54.47 -31.00
CA SER A 800 26.96 55.61 -31.86
C SER A 800 25.54 56.16 -31.66
N GLU A 801 25.39 57.48 -31.65
CA GLU A 801 24.10 58.19 -31.45
C GLU A 801 23.09 58.01 -32.61
N THR A 802 23.35 57.12 -33.56
CA THR A 802 22.54 56.94 -34.78
C THR A 802 22.01 55.51 -34.96
N SER A 803 21.52 54.88 -33.89
CA SER A 803 20.59 53.76 -34.03
C SER A 803 19.25 54.09 -33.37
N SER A 804 18.22 54.19 -34.21
CA SER A 804 16.84 54.38 -33.80
C SER A 804 16.16 53.02 -33.72
N ARG A 805 15.41 52.81 -32.63
CA ARG A 805 14.66 51.60 -32.22
C ARG A 805 15.47 50.44 -31.62
N ALA A 806 15.05 50.10 -30.39
CA ALA A 806 15.28 48.85 -29.65
C ALA A 806 16.71 48.60 -29.17
N ASP A 807 17.03 49.10 -27.96
CA ASP A 807 17.94 48.43 -27.02
C ASP A 807 17.69 48.98 -25.60
N ARG A 808 16.58 48.53 -24.99
CA ARG A 808 16.40 48.62 -23.53
C ARG A 808 17.22 47.50 -22.92
N VAL A 809 18.11 47.83 -21.99
CA VAL A 809 18.78 46.87 -21.09
C VAL A 809 17.72 45.91 -20.53
N ALA A 810 17.76 44.65 -20.95
CA ALA A 810 16.82 43.63 -20.51
C ALA A 810 17.18 43.17 -19.09
N VAL A 811 16.39 43.59 -18.11
CA VAL A 811 16.42 43.11 -16.72
C VAL A 811 15.38 41.99 -16.57
N HIS A 812 15.81 40.77 -16.26
CA HIS A 812 14.91 39.62 -16.04
C HIS A 812 14.71 39.36 -14.53
N GLY A 813 13.48 39.49 -14.02
CA GLY A 813 13.07 39.05 -12.67
C GLY A 813 11.78 39.73 -12.17
N ARG A 814 10.84 38.99 -11.55
CA ARG A 814 9.52 39.50 -11.08
C ARG A 814 9.15 38.98 -9.68
N VAL A 815 8.80 39.87 -8.75
CA VAL A 815 7.67 39.77 -7.79
C VAL A 815 7.20 41.20 -7.45
N GLY A 816 5.88 41.44 -7.50
CA GLY A 816 5.24 42.70 -7.09
C GLY A 816 3.83 42.82 -7.70
N GLU A 817 2.84 43.22 -6.90
CA GLU A 817 1.66 43.93 -7.41
C GLU A 817 2.03 45.41 -7.61
N ARG A 818 1.82 46.12 -8.73
CA ARG A 818 1.73 45.86 -10.20
C ARG A 818 1.55 47.25 -10.88
N TYR A 819 2.03 47.55 -12.10
CA TYR A 819 1.95 46.84 -13.40
C TYR A 819 3.34 46.57 -14.03
N GLU A 820 3.55 45.67 -15.01
CA GLU A 820 2.90 44.43 -15.44
C GLU A 820 3.85 43.68 -16.43
N VAL A 821 4.35 42.52 -16.00
CA VAL A 821 4.77 41.37 -16.83
C VAL A 821 3.56 40.42 -16.88
N LYS A 822 3.27 39.65 -17.94
CA LYS A 822 2.26 38.56 -17.90
C LYS A 822 3.02 37.24 -17.67
N LEU A 823 2.73 36.43 -16.63
CA LEU A 823 1.79 35.30 -16.67
C LEU A 823 1.07 35.05 -15.31
N HIS A 824 -0.14 34.51 -15.44
CA HIS A 824 -1.20 34.06 -14.50
C HIS A 824 -1.10 34.32 -12.98
N ALA A 825 -2.18 34.92 -12.46
CA ALA A 825 -2.53 35.02 -11.05
C ALA A 825 -3.36 33.80 -10.60
N PHE A 826 -3.17 33.37 -9.36
CA PHE A 826 -4.23 32.74 -8.55
C PHE A 826 -4.47 33.61 -7.30
N PRO A 827 -5.72 33.66 -6.81
CA PRO A 827 -6.24 34.77 -5.98
C PRO A 827 -6.12 34.54 -4.47
N ALA A 828 -6.00 35.62 -3.71
CA ALA A 828 -6.38 35.69 -2.30
C ALA A 828 -7.84 36.17 -2.17
N ALA A 829 -8.58 35.53 -1.26
CA ALA A 829 -10.02 35.68 -1.08
C ALA A 829 -10.42 36.93 -0.26
N PRO A 830 -11.61 37.49 -0.53
CA PRO A 830 -12.40 38.20 0.48
C PRO A 830 -13.57 37.34 1.01
N ARG A 831 -13.78 37.41 2.31
CA ARG A 831 -14.92 36.84 3.06
C ARG A 831 -16.25 37.48 2.66
N ARG A 832 -17.22 36.66 2.24
CA ARG A 832 -18.67 36.64 2.59
C ARG A 832 -19.53 36.14 1.42
N ALA A 833 -19.80 34.83 1.43
CA ALA A 833 -21.01 34.24 0.86
C ALA A 833 -21.26 32.86 1.51
N ALA A 834 -21.39 32.85 2.84
CA ALA A 834 -21.95 31.72 3.55
C ALA A 834 -23.46 31.67 3.27
N ARG A 835 -23.91 30.82 2.32
CA ARG A 835 -25.25 30.17 2.30
C ARG A 835 -25.58 29.32 1.06
N ALA A 836 -24.67 29.05 0.10
CA ALA A 836 -25.05 28.38 -1.16
C ALA A 836 -24.32 27.07 -1.53
N VAL A 837 -23.66 26.37 -0.59
CA VAL A 837 -22.90 25.11 -0.88
C VAL A 837 -23.50 23.85 -0.26
N ALA A 838 -24.69 23.95 0.35
CA ALA A 838 -25.38 22.80 0.94
C ALA A 838 -26.13 21.90 -0.07
N ARG A 839 -25.83 21.94 -1.38
CA ARG A 839 -26.62 21.21 -2.40
C ARG A 839 -25.86 20.39 -3.45
N ARG A 840 -24.55 20.14 -3.31
CA ARG A 840 -23.80 19.32 -4.30
C ARG A 840 -22.83 18.33 -3.66
N LEU A 841 -23.36 17.42 -2.85
CA LEU A 841 -22.73 16.13 -2.62
C LEU A 841 -23.24 15.17 -3.71
N ASP A 842 -22.34 14.33 -4.22
CA ASP A 842 -22.68 13.21 -5.10
C ASP A 842 -23.64 12.24 -4.36
N PRO A 843 -24.85 11.96 -4.90
CA PRO A 843 -25.82 11.04 -4.30
C PRO A 843 -25.32 9.59 -4.14
N ARG A 844 -24.26 9.18 -4.83
CA ARG A 844 -23.65 7.84 -4.72
C ARG A 844 -22.77 7.74 -3.46
N LEU A 845 -21.96 8.76 -3.18
CA LEU A 845 -21.15 8.86 -1.95
C LEU A 845 -22.01 9.04 -0.69
N GLN A 846 -23.14 9.76 -0.79
CA GLN A 846 -24.08 9.88 0.32
C GLN A 846 -24.68 8.52 0.74
N ARG A 847 -24.87 7.58 -0.19
CA ARG A 847 -25.46 6.27 0.12
C ARG A 847 -24.48 5.34 0.83
N VAL A 848 -23.20 5.40 0.49
CA VAL A 848 -22.14 4.61 1.15
C VAL A 848 -21.87 5.14 2.56
N VAL A 849 -21.71 6.47 2.70
CA VAL A 849 -21.51 7.12 4.01
C VAL A 849 -22.75 6.98 4.91
N ALA A 850 -23.96 7.08 4.34
CA ALA A 850 -25.19 6.86 5.11
C ALA A 850 -25.32 5.40 5.59
N ARG A 851 -24.96 4.40 4.78
CA ARG A 851 -24.96 2.98 5.21
C ARG A 851 -23.96 2.74 6.35
N ALA A 852 -22.75 3.30 6.27
CA ALA A 852 -21.76 3.22 7.34
C ALA A 852 -22.22 3.93 8.64
N ILE A 853 -22.84 5.11 8.54
CA ILE A 853 -23.40 5.84 9.69
C ILE A 853 -24.60 5.10 10.32
N THR A 854 -25.41 4.41 9.50
CA THR A 854 -26.57 3.66 9.99
C THR A 854 -26.14 2.37 10.70
N GLY A 855 -25.06 1.71 10.23
CA GLY A 855 -24.41 0.60 10.94
C GLY A 855 -23.80 1.01 12.29
N ALA A 856 -23.17 2.20 12.36
CA ALA A 856 -22.65 2.73 13.62
C ALA A 856 -23.76 3.02 14.66
N ARG A 857 -24.97 3.38 14.23
CA ARG A 857 -26.13 3.62 15.11
C ARG A 857 -26.77 2.34 15.65
N SER A 858 -26.74 1.23 14.90
CA SER A 858 -27.22 -0.06 15.41
C SER A 858 -26.27 -0.67 16.45
N ALA A 859 -24.97 -0.39 16.34
CA ALA A 859 -23.96 -0.77 17.34
C ALA A 859 -24.02 0.09 18.62
N ALA A 860 -24.29 1.39 18.49
CA ALA A 860 -24.44 2.31 19.63
C ALA A 860 -25.68 2.03 20.51
N GLY A 861 -26.68 1.31 20.00
CA GLY A 861 -27.89 0.93 20.75
C GLY A 861 -27.68 -0.12 21.85
N ARG A 862 -26.47 -0.64 22.03
CA ARG A 862 -26.14 -1.65 23.07
C ARG A 862 -25.29 -1.12 24.23
N ILE A 863 -24.97 0.17 24.25
CA ILE A 863 -24.19 0.77 25.35
C ILE A 863 -25.15 1.64 26.17
N GLN A 864 -25.54 1.15 27.36
CA GLN A 864 -26.23 1.99 28.34
C GLN A 864 -25.26 3.07 28.84
N PRO A 865 -25.61 4.37 28.77
CA PRO A 865 -24.75 5.42 29.29
C PRO A 865 -24.81 5.43 30.82
N SER A 866 -23.71 5.03 31.47
CA SER A 866 -23.52 5.28 32.90
C SER A 866 -22.91 6.67 33.09
N SER A 867 -23.68 7.54 33.74
CA SER A 867 -23.29 8.85 34.31
C SER A 867 -23.53 10.10 33.46
N ALA A 868 -24.07 11.11 34.12
CA ALA A 868 -24.57 12.36 33.58
C ALA A 868 -23.49 13.40 33.24
N SER A 869 -22.20 13.03 33.16
CA SER A 869 -21.13 13.99 32.86
C SER A 869 -20.84 14.18 31.38
N GLU A 870 -21.46 13.41 30.48
CA GLU A 870 -21.20 13.49 29.03
C GLU A 870 -22.13 14.45 28.26
N ALA A 871 -23.18 14.98 28.90
CA ALA A 871 -24.14 15.88 28.25
C ALA A 871 -23.54 17.26 27.87
N ASN A 872 -22.38 17.65 28.39
CA ASN A 872 -21.75 18.96 28.14
C ASN A 872 -20.67 18.98 27.05
N ARG A 873 -20.44 17.88 26.31
CA ARG A 873 -19.49 17.84 25.18
C ARG A 873 -20.13 17.66 23.80
N ALA A 874 -21.46 17.63 23.72
CA ALA A 874 -22.19 17.48 22.46
C ALA A 874 -22.45 18.81 21.72
N GLY A 875 -21.63 19.83 21.96
CA GLY A 875 -21.77 21.16 21.36
C GLY A 875 -20.41 21.81 21.10
N ASP A 876 -19.56 21.17 20.29
CA ASP A 876 -18.49 21.81 19.51
C ASP A 876 -18.07 20.91 18.33
#